data_AF-K8XJP3-F1
#
_entry.id   AF-K8XJP3-F1
#
_cell.length_a   1.000
_cell.length_b   1.000
_cell.length_c   1.000
_cell.angle_alpha   90.00
_cell.angle_beta   90.00
_cell.angle_gamma   90.00
#
_symmetry.space_group_name_H-M   'P 1'
#
loop_
_entity.id
_entity.type
_entity.pdbx_description
1 polymer ?
#
loop_
_entity_poly.entity_id
_entity_poly.type
_entity_poly.pdbx_seq_one_letter_code
_entity_poly.pdbx_strand_id
1 'polypeptide(L)'
;MVDGALRRVLARAEGGKTLNVTEVELLLAARGEDLARLTVAASRVRDAAMASAGRPGTVTYSPKVFIPVTRLCRDRCHYCTFATVPHRLSAPYLSMDEIVAIAREGAERGCTEALFTLGDRPEDRWDVARIWLDEHGYADTLSYVRAAAIRVLEETGLLPHLNPGVLSWSELTRLKPVAPSMGMMLETTARRLWSDRGGPHFGSPDKDPEVRLRVLEDAGRVSVPFTTGILVGIGETLEERAESILAIRRISREYGHVQEVIVQNFLAKPRTAMDRSTEVEFEEYRATIAVTRIVLGPGVSLQAPPNLSDPESLPELLAAGIDDWGGISAVTVDHVNPERPWPKIELLRRAAQAADLNLAPRLTAHPKYVRDAMSGSGRWIDPRLHNHIRALCDSATFLADPAAHPVGLPWQDPDGGLSEHGRVDLHSTIDTEGRTTDRRGDFDQIFGGWSEVADRAQHTAAGPTTTSDFAAAFRAAERDPAGLTDEQYLTLMTAEGRSLDAVASLADDLRKSAVGEDVTYVVNRNINFTNVCYVGCRFCAFAQRRTDDDAYTLSLDQIADRVREASALGATEVCMQGGIDPNLSSSDYADIIRTAKQAAPGMHIHAFSPMEIATASAKANVPVRDWLMQMKDAGLDTIPGTAAEILDDDVRWVLTKGKLPASEWIRIVETAHELGIRSSSTMMYGHVDNPGHWVGHLRTLRDLQDRTGGFTEFVPLPFVHLNAPIYLAGLARPGPTMRDNRAVHAVARIMLHGRIHHIQTSWVKLGIEGTRVMLRSGANDLGGTLMEETISRMAGSEHGSNKTVSELAEIADGIGRPTRQRTTDYRTDAVALSQAAG
;
A
#
# COMPACT_ATOMS: atom_id res chain seq x y z
N MET A 1 18.62 -30.50 32.46
CA MET A 1 18.41 -30.48 30.99
C MET A 1 18.12 -29.08 30.44
N VAL A 2 17.36 -28.24 31.15
CA VAL A 2 17.04 -26.85 30.74
C VAL A 2 18.28 -25.96 30.55
N ASP A 3 19.25 -26.03 31.47
CA ASP A 3 20.50 -25.25 31.43
C ASP A 3 21.36 -25.53 30.17
N GLY A 4 21.41 -26.79 29.71
CA GLY A 4 22.12 -27.15 28.47
C GLY A 4 21.42 -26.67 27.19
N ALA A 5 20.09 -26.54 27.21
CA ALA A 5 19.34 -26.00 26.08
C ALA A 5 19.54 -24.49 25.95
N LEU A 6 19.42 -23.74 27.06
CA LEU A 6 19.62 -22.29 27.08
C LEU A 6 21.02 -21.90 26.59
N ARG A 7 22.07 -22.56 27.10
CA ARG A 7 23.45 -22.30 26.66
C ARG A 7 23.67 -22.55 25.16
N ARG A 8 23.02 -23.57 24.59
CA ARG A 8 23.08 -23.86 23.15
C ARG A 8 22.39 -22.75 22.34
N VAL A 9 21.25 -22.27 22.80
CA VAL A 9 20.52 -21.18 22.13
C VAL A 9 21.29 -19.86 22.25
N LEU A 10 21.90 -19.57 23.40
CA LEU A 10 22.80 -18.42 23.58
C LEU A 10 23.96 -18.45 22.60
N ALA A 11 24.62 -19.60 22.42
CA ALA A 11 25.69 -19.72 21.43
C ALA A 11 25.21 -19.48 19.98
N ARG A 12 23.97 -19.85 19.66
CA ARG A 12 23.35 -19.56 18.36
C ARG A 12 23.04 -18.08 18.19
N ALA A 13 22.54 -17.43 19.24
CA ALA A 13 22.30 -15.99 19.27
C ALA A 13 23.61 -15.20 19.10
N GLU A 14 24.66 -15.56 19.84
CA GLU A 14 26.01 -15.00 19.72
C GLU A 14 26.60 -15.18 18.31
N GLY A 15 26.29 -16.31 17.66
CA GLY A 15 26.69 -16.60 16.28
C GLY A 15 25.80 -15.99 15.20
N GLY A 16 24.84 -15.13 15.55
CA GLY A 16 23.95 -14.45 14.60
C GLY A 16 23.01 -15.39 13.83
N LYS A 17 22.65 -16.54 14.40
CA LYS A 17 21.74 -17.50 13.76
C LYS A 17 20.29 -17.07 13.90
N THR A 18 19.46 -17.39 12.90
CA THR A 18 18.00 -17.25 13.00
C THR A 18 17.47 -18.17 14.09
N LEU A 19 16.69 -17.59 15.00
CA LEU A 19 16.04 -18.29 16.11
C LEU A 19 14.56 -18.54 15.79
N ASN A 20 14.04 -19.71 16.18
CA ASN A 20 12.61 -20.02 16.15
C ASN A 20 11.90 -19.60 17.45
N VAL A 21 10.58 -19.77 17.53
CA VAL A 21 9.78 -19.28 18.68
C VAL A 21 10.24 -19.90 20.01
N THR A 22 10.49 -21.21 20.05
CA THR A 22 10.94 -21.93 21.26
C THR A 22 12.34 -21.48 21.70
N GLU A 23 13.22 -21.19 20.76
CA GLU A 23 14.54 -20.64 21.06
C GLU A 23 14.45 -19.22 21.64
N VAL A 24 13.58 -18.38 21.06
CA VAL A 24 13.33 -17.02 21.55
C VAL A 24 12.71 -17.06 22.96
N GLU A 25 11.72 -17.91 23.19
CA GLU A 25 11.09 -18.15 24.49
C GLU A 25 12.13 -18.54 25.56
N LEU A 26 13.01 -19.50 25.26
CA LEU A 26 14.08 -19.91 26.17
C LEU A 26 15.01 -18.74 26.53
N LEU A 27 15.38 -17.89 25.56
CA LEU A 27 16.22 -16.72 25.83
C LEU A 27 15.52 -15.67 26.69
N LEU A 28 14.20 -15.50 26.57
CA LEU A 28 13.43 -14.57 27.41
C LEU A 28 13.46 -14.98 28.89
N ALA A 29 13.67 -16.26 29.17
CA ALA A 29 13.85 -16.80 30.51
C ALA A 29 15.27 -16.64 31.08
N ALA A 30 16.23 -16.05 30.34
CA ALA A 30 17.61 -15.88 30.80
C ALA A 30 17.70 -14.97 32.03
N ARG A 31 18.48 -15.38 33.04
CA ARG A 31 18.74 -14.66 34.29
C ARG A 31 20.22 -14.79 34.69
N GLY A 32 20.71 -13.98 35.62
CA GLY A 32 22.08 -14.07 36.13
C GLY A 32 23.17 -14.05 35.05
N GLU A 33 24.10 -15.01 35.07
CA GLU A 33 25.23 -15.09 34.11
C GLU A 33 24.77 -15.24 32.66
N ASP A 34 23.69 -15.99 32.41
CA ASP A 34 23.14 -16.18 31.06
C ASP A 34 22.57 -14.87 30.51
N LEU A 35 21.90 -14.07 31.35
CA LEU A 35 21.45 -12.72 30.99
C LEU A 35 22.65 -11.79 30.72
N ALA A 36 23.70 -11.84 31.54
CA ALA A 36 24.91 -11.05 31.31
C ALA A 36 25.52 -11.36 29.92
N ARG A 37 25.65 -12.64 29.57
CA ARG A 37 26.11 -13.07 28.24
C ARG A 37 25.18 -12.60 27.12
N LEU A 38 23.87 -12.74 27.30
CA LEU A 38 22.87 -12.29 26.34
C LEU A 38 22.98 -10.79 26.06
N THR A 39 23.13 -9.96 27.10
CA THR A 39 23.28 -8.50 26.95
C THR A 39 24.55 -8.11 26.22
N VAL A 40 25.67 -8.83 26.41
CA VAL A 40 26.89 -8.63 25.61
C VAL A 40 26.67 -8.95 24.13
N ALA A 41 25.90 -9.98 23.81
CA ALA A 41 25.54 -10.27 22.42
C ALA A 41 24.65 -9.16 21.84
N ALA A 42 23.64 -8.71 22.60
CA ALA A 42 22.73 -7.65 22.19
C ALA A 42 23.43 -6.30 21.99
N SER A 43 24.38 -5.92 22.85
CA SER A 43 25.14 -4.67 22.71
C SER A 43 25.98 -4.62 21.43
N ARG A 44 26.56 -5.75 21.00
CA ARG A 44 27.25 -5.85 19.70
C ARG A 44 26.30 -5.60 18.52
N VAL A 45 25.07 -6.15 18.59
CA VAL A 45 24.05 -5.92 17.56
C VAL A 45 23.56 -4.46 17.58
N ARG A 46 23.43 -3.85 18.76
CA ARG A 46 23.12 -2.42 18.93
C ARG A 46 24.20 -1.54 18.28
N ASP A 47 25.47 -1.83 18.52
CA ASP A 47 26.57 -1.07 17.92
C ASP A 47 26.58 -1.20 16.40
N ALA A 48 26.29 -2.39 15.89
CA ALA A 48 26.09 -2.61 14.46
C ALA A 48 24.86 -1.85 13.91
N ALA A 49 23.79 -1.71 14.69
CA ALA A 49 22.61 -0.93 14.32
C ALA A 49 22.91 0.58 14.21
N MET A 50 23.67 1.11 15.18
CA MET A 50 24.12 2.50 15.15
C MET A 50 25.05 2.76 13.97
N ALA A 51 25.97 1.82 13.67
CA ALA A 51 26.85 1.92 12.51
C ALA A 51 26.09 1.84 11.17
N SER A 52 25.15 0.91 11.02
CA SER A 52 24.34 0.75 9.80
C SER A 52 23.44 1.98 9.53
N ALA A 53 22.99 2.64 10.60
CA ALA A 53 22.24 3.90 10.52
C ALA A 53 23.11 5.14 10.25
N GLY A 54 24.44 5.00 10.16
CA GLY A 54 25.38 6.10 9.93
C GLY A 54 25.67 6.95 11.17
N ARG A 55 25.46 6.42 12.37
CA ARG A 55 25.64 7.10 13.66
C ARG A 55 26.45 6.27 14.66
N PRO A 56 27.64 5.75 14.30
CA PRO A 56 28.41 4.84 15.16
C PRO A 56 28.64 5.43 16.56
N GLY A 57 28.40 4.60 17.59
CA GLY A 57 28.57 5.00 19.00
C GLY A 57 27.63 6.11 19.48
N THR A 58 26.52 6.38 18.77
CA THR A 58 25.60 7.48 19.10
C THR A 58 24.18 6.98 19.30
N VAL A 59 23.70 7.06 20.53
CA VAL A 59 22.31 6.83 20.94
C VAL A 59 21.49 8.07 20.61
N THR A 60 20.25 7.89 20.20
CA THR A 60 19.38 8.99 19.77
C THR A 60 18.18 9.19 20.70
N TYR A 61 17.56 10.37 20.62
CA TYR A 61 16.28 10.70 21.23
C TYR A 61 15.57 11.73 20.34
N SER A 62 14.25 11.83 20.39
CA SER A 62 13.50 12.86 19.66
C SER A 62 13.05 13.98 20.60
N PRO A 63 13.51 15.23 20.41
CA PRO A 63 12.96 16.39 21.13
C PRO A 63 11.52 16.66 20.67
N LYS A 64 10.53 16.43 21.55
CA LYS A 64 9.12 16.47 21.13
C LYS A 64 8.16 17.14 22.10
N VAL A 65 7.01 17.56 21.60
CA VAL A 65 5.81 17.84 22.42
C VAL A 65 4.78 16.73 22.27
N PHE A 66 4.05 16.47 23.35
CA PHE A 66 2.96 15.51 23.40
C PHE A 66 1.64 16.27 23.23
N ILE A 67 0.91 16.03 22.13
CA ILE A 67 -0.36 16.67 21.83
C ILE A 67 -1.48 15.64 21.99
N PRO A 68 -2.25 15.66 23.10
CA PRO A 68 -3.35 14.74 23.34
C PRO A 68 -4.63 15.27 22.65
N VAL A 69 -4.71 15.14 21.32
CA VAL A 69 -5.80 15.70 20.48
C VAL A 69 -7.17 15.38 21.05
N THR A 70 -7.37 14.15 21.51
CA THR A 70 -8.53 13.76 22.30
C THR A 70 -8.15 12.64 23.27
N ARG A 71 -8.81 12.63 24.42
CA ARG A 71 -8.73 11.53 25.40
C ARG A 71 -9.97 10.63 25.36
N LEU A 72 -10.88 10.85 24.42
CA LEU A 72 -11.95 9.91 24.14
C LEU A 72 -11.41 8.77 23.28
N CYS A 73 -11.93 7.57 23.49
CA CYS A 73 -11.53 6.36 22.78
C CYS A 73 -12.73 5.41 22.70
N ARG A 74 -12.84 4.63 21.61
CA ARG A 74 -13.83 3.55 21.55
C ARG A 74 -13.41 2.32 22.36
N ASP A 75 -12.12 2.06 22.46
CA ASP A 75 -11.55 0.97 23.24
C ASP A 75 -11.72 1.13 24.77
N ARG A 76 -11.46 0.02 25.49
CA ARG A 76 -11.57 -0.11 26.95
C ARG A 76 -10.38 -0.88 27.54
N CYS A 77 -9.16 -0.50 27.15
CA CYS A 77 -7.95 -1.17 27.64
C CYS A 77 -7.87 -1.10 29.17
N HIS A 78 -7.73 -2.24 29.82
CA HIS A 78 -7.83 -2.35 31.29
C HIS A 78 -6.65 -1.71 32.03
N TYR A 79 -5.52 -1.46 31.36
CA TYR A 79 -4.34 -0.76 31.89
C TYR A 79 -4.28 0.74 31.54
N CYS A 80 -5.19 1.24 30.68
CA CYS A 80 -5.05 2.58 30.11
C CYS A 80 -5.60 3.66 31.03
N THR A 81 -4.76 4.64 31.37
CA THR A 81 -5.13 5.86 32.10
C THR A 81 -5.38 7.06 31.18
N PHE A 82 -4.98 6.96 29.91
CA PHE A 82 -5.12 8.04 28.93
C PHE A 82 -6.57 8.24 28.51
N ALA A 83 -7.27 7.15 28.17
CA ALA A 83 -8.66 7.19 27.75
C ALA A 83 -9.58 7.58 28.92
N THR A 84 -10.54 8.46 28.65
CA THR A 84 -11.51 8.94 29.62
C THR A 84 -12.92 9.03 29.03
N VAL A 85 -13.86 9.56 29.80
CA VAL A 85 -15.28 9.65 29.45
C VAL A 85 -15.69 11.12 29.28
N PRO A 86 -16.70 11.41 28.42
CA PRO A 86 -17.07 12.78 28.07
C PRO A 86 -17.27 13.75 29.23
N HIS A 87 -18.00 13.35 30.28
CA HIS A 87 -18.33 14.23 31.41
C HIS A 87 -17.11 14.65 32.27
N ARG A 88 -15.92 14.10 32.00
CA ARG A 88 -14.65 14.49 32.65
C ARG A 88 -13.81 15.45 31.81
N LEU A 89 -14.29 15.81 30.62
CA LEU A 89 -13.61 16.72 29.71
C LEU A 89 -14.39 18.03 29.58
N SER A 90 -13.68 19.13 29.40
CA SER A 90 -14.27 20.42 29.03
C SER A 90 -14.73 20.42 27.57
N ALA A 91 -14.02 19.73 26.69
CA ALA A 91 -14.35 19.53 25.30
C ALA A 91 -13.92 18.12 24.82
N PRO A 92 -14.61 17.51 23.84
CA PRO A 92 -14.25 16.20 23.30
C PRO A 92 -12.86 16.16 22.63
N TYR A 93 -12.45 17.27 22.00
CA TYR A 93 -11.15 17.44 21.34
C TYR A 93 -10.49 18.74 21.82
N LEU A 94 -9.16 18.78 21.80
CA LEU A 94 -8.44 20.06 21.83
C LEU A 94 -8.79 20.86 20.57
N SER A 95 -9.01 22.16 20.73
CA SER A 95 -9.18 23.10 19.62
C SER A 95 -7.89 23.27 18.82
N MET A 96 -8.01 23.79 17.59
CA MET A 96 -6.86 24.03 16.72
C MET A 96 -5.84 24.97 17.36
N ASP A 97 -6.33 26.04 18.00
CA ASP A 97 -5.49 27.03 18.68
C ASP A 97 -4.76 26.42 19.88
N GLU A 98 -5.39 25.54 20.65
CA GLU A 98 -4.74 24.82 21.75
C GLU A 98 -3.66 23.87 21.24
N ILE A 99 -3.92 23.15 20.14
CA ILE A 99 -2.93 22.27 19.49
C ILE A 99 -1.71 23.08 19.04
N VAL A 100 -1.94 24.19 18.33
CA VAL A 100 -0.87 25.08 17.85
C VAL A 100 -0.12 25.73 19.01
N ALA A 101 -0.81 26.13 20.09
CA ALA A 101 -0.17 26.72 21.26
C ALA A 101 0.81 25.74 21.92
N ILE A 102 0.42 24.47 22.11
CA ILE A 102 1.31 23.42 22.62
C ILE A 102 2.52 23.23 21.68
N ALA A 103 2.27 23.17 20.37
CA ALA A 103 3.33 23.03 19.37
C ALA A 103 4.29 24.23 19.35
N ARG A 104 3.78 25.45 19.53
CA ARG A 104 4.57 26.68 19.55
C ARG A 104 5.49 26.72 20.78
N GLU A 105 4.97 26.39 21.96
CA GLU A 105 5.80 26.26 23.17
C GLU A 105 6.90 25.20 22.98
N GLY A 106 6.58 24.09 22.30
CA GLY A 106 7.56 23.09 21.87
C GLY A 106 8.68 23.65 21.01
N ALA A 107 8.32 24.36 19.94
CA ALA A 107 9.27 24.97 19.02
C ALA A 107 10.19 25.99 19.73
N GLU A 108 9.62 26.84 20.59
CA GLU A 108 10.38 27.81 21.42
C GLU A 108 11.37 27.14 22.37
N ARG A 109 11.12 25.87 22.73
CA ARG A 109 11.97 25.04 23.61
C ARG A 109 12.91 24.12 22.83
N GLY A 110 12.96 24.24 21.50
CA GLY A 110 13.84 23.45 20.63
C GLY A 110 13.36 22.02 20.39
N CYS A 111 12.07 21.72 20.57
CA CYS A 111 11.50 20.48 20.06
C CYS A 111 11.51 20.50 18.53
N THR A 112 11.59 19.34 17.89
CA THR A 112 11.50 19.18 16.42
C THR A 112 10.32 18.31 16.01
N GLU A 113 9.72 17.59 16.95
CA GLU A 113 8.59 16.69 16.74
C GLU A 113 7.33 17.17 17.50
N ALA A 114 6.19 17.08 16.84
CA ALA A 114 4.87 17.15 17.45
C ALA A 114 4.24 15.76 17.45
N LEU A 115 4.19 15.11 18.61
CA LEU A 115 3.57 13.79 18.76
C LEU A 115 2.07 13.93 18.97
N PHE A 116 1.29 13.64 17.93
CA PHE A 116 -0.16 13.57 17.99
C PHE A 116 -0.58 12.22 18.56
N THR A 117 -1.31 12.25 19.66
CA THR A 117 -1.86 11.06 20.30
C THR A 117 -3.34 11.24 20.56
N LEU A 118 -4.09 10.16 20.44
CA LEU A 118 -5.53 10.16 20.57
C LEU A 118 -6.02 8.73 20.86
N GLY A 119 -7.26 8.63 21.33
CA GLY A 119 -7.95 7.34 21.32
C GLY A 119 -8.47 6.98 19.93
N ASP A 120 -8.61 5.68 19.69
CA ASP A 120 -9.17 5.14 18.46
C ASP A 120 -10.65 5.53 18.30
N ARG A 121 -10.97 6.10 17.12
CA ARG A 121 -12.32 6.42 16.61
C ARG A 121 -13.36 6.74 17.69
N PRO A 122 -13.13 7.76 18.55
CA PRO A 122 -14.06 8.12 19.62
C PRO A 122 -15.48 8.39 19.12
N GLU A 123 -15.62 8.89 17.90
CA GLU A 123 -16.88 9.19 17.22
C GLU A 123 -17.76 7.96 16.93
N ASP A 124 -17.22 6.74 17.02
CA ASP A 124 -17.99 5.50 16.87
C ASP A 124 -18.64 5.05 18.19
N ARG A 125 -18.19 5.60 19.32
CA ARG A 125 -18.69 5.24 20.66
C ARG A 125 -19.40 6.41 21.36
N TRP A 126 -18.95 7.64 21.10
CA TRP A 126 -19.39 8.81 21.83
C TRP A 126 -20.05 9.81 20.87
N ASP A 127 -21.37 9.94 20.95
CA ASP A 127 -22.14 10.87 20.10
C ASP A 127 -21.62 12.30 20.20
N VAL A 128 -21.15 12.72 21.39
CA VAL A 128 -20.55 14.05 21.59
C VAL A 128 -19.31 14.29 20.74
N ALA A 129 -18.55 13.25 20.40
CA ALA A 129 -17.38 13.36 19.55
C ALA A 129 -17.82 13.52 18.08
N ARG A 130 -18.81 12.74 17.64
CA ARG A 130 -19.43 12.88 16.30
C ARG A 130 -20.02 14.27 16.10
N ILE A 131 -20.87 14.72 17.03
CA ILE A 131 -21.51 16.04 16.98
C ILE A 131 -20.46 17.15 16.92
N TRP A 132 -19.42 17.05 17.75
CA TRP A 132 -18.35 18.05 17.75
C TRP A 132 -17.63 18.11 16.40
N LEU A 133 -17.29 16.96 15.79
CA LEU A 133 -16.65 16.93 14.47
C LEU A 133 -17.55 17.56 13.39
N ASP A 134 -18.84 17.22 13.37
CA ASP A 134 -19.82 17.74 12.42
C ASP A 134 -19.97 19.27 12.55
N GLU A 135 -20.07 19.79 13.78
CA GLU A 135 -20.15 21.22 14.08
C GLU A 135 -18.90 22.01 13.64
N HIS A 136 -17.75 21.33 13.57
CA HIS A 136 -16.47 21.91 13.15
C HIS A 136 -16.13 21.59 11.67
N GLY A 137 -17.03 20.93 10.95
CA GLY A 137 -16.87 20.65 9.51
C GLY A 137 -15.91 19.51 9.17
N TYR A 138 -15.69 18.57 10.09
CA TYR A 138 -14.83 17.40 9.87
C TYR A 138 -15.66 16.12 9.77
N ALA A 139 -15.42 15.32 8.73
CA ALA A 139 -16.15 14.07 8.53
C ALA A 139 -15.81 12.98 9.57
N ASP A 140 -14.57 13.00 10.08
CA ASP A 140 -14.04 12.01 11.03
C ASP A 140 -12.87 12.60 11.83
N THR A 141 -12.44 11.90 12.88
CA THR A 141 -11.31 12.32 13.73
C THR A 141 -10.02 12.48 12.92
N LEU A 142 -9.77 11.62 11.92
CA LEU A 142 -8.54 11.65 11.13
C LEU A 142 -8.46 12.88 10.22
N SER A 143 -9.61 13.37 9.74
CA SER A 143 -9.75 14.63 9.01
C SER A 143 -9.28 15.80 9.87
N TYR A 144 -9.69 15.81 11.14
CA TYR A 144 -9.27 16.82 12.11
C TYR A 144 -7.78 16.73 12.42
N VAL A 145 -7.27 15.53 12.68
CA VAL A 145 -5.83 15.28 12.92
C VAL A 145 -4.99 15.74 11.74
N ARG A 146 -5.41 15.46 10.50
CA ARG A 146 -4.70 15.90 9.30
C ARG A 146 -4.66 17.42 9.19
N ALA A 147 -5.78 18.10 9.44
CA ALA A 147 -5.84 19.56 9.43
C ALA A 147 -4.92 20.16 10.52
N ALA A 148 -4.92 19.56 11.71
CA ALA A 148 -4.06 19.99 12.80
C ALA A 148 -2.56 19.76 12.53
N ALA A 149 -2.20 18.64 11.89
CA ALA A 149 -0.83 18.37 11.46
C ALA A 149 -0.33 19.43 10.47
N ILE A 150 -1.15 19.81 9.48
CA ILE A 150 -0.83 20.89 8.54
C ILE A 150 -0.65 22.21 9.29
N ARG A 151 -1.58 22.55 10.19
CA ARG A 151 -1.51 23.80 10.92
C ARG A 151 -0.25 23.91 11.79
N VAL A 152 0.16 22.80 12.41
CA VAL A 152 1.42 22.73 13.19
C VAL A 152 2.65 22.93 12.28
N LEU A 153 2.69 22.27 11.12
CA LEU A 153 3.76 22.46 10.14
C LEU A 153 3.87 23.93 9.70
N GLU A 154 2.73 24.57 9.43
CA GLU A 154 2.65 25.95 8.94
C GLU A 154 2.95 27.01 9.99
N GLU A 155 2.51 26.81 11.23
CA GLU A 155 2.62 27.84 12.26
C GLU A 155 3.83 27.69 13.17
N THR A 156 4.42 26.49 13.26
CA THR A 156 5.50 26.21 14.21
C THR A 156 6.69 25.51 13.59
N GLY A 157 6.51 24.82 12.45
CA GLY A 157 7.58 24.06 11.80
C GLY A 157 7.92 22.73 12.48
N LEU A 158 7.20 22.33 13.54
CA LEU A 158 7.38 21.01 14.14
C LEU A 158 6.91 19.91 13.18
N LEU A 159 7.65 18.81 13.13
CA LEU A 159 7.31 17.65 12.30
C LEU A 159 6.28 16.75 13.00
N PRO A 160 5.11 16.51 12.40
CA PRO A 160 4.09 15.64 13.00
C PRO A 160 4.52 14.17 13.04
N HIS A 161 4.44 13.55 14.22
CA HIS A 161 4.34 12.09 14.38
C HIS A 161 2.89 11.75 14.71
N LEU A 162 2.21 10.98 13.86
CA LEU A 162 0.81 10.62 14.11
C LEU A 162 0.72 9.24 14.75
N ASN A 163 0.10 9.17 15.92
CA ASN A 163 -0.23 7.91 16.60
C ASN A 163 -1.74 7.80 16.85
N PRO A 164 -2.56 7.66 15.77
CA PRO A 164 -4.02 7.60 15.87
C PRO A 164 -4.58 6.20 16.15
N GLY A 165 -3.71 5.20 16.32
CA GLY A 165 -4.10 3.81 16.51
C GLY A 165 -4.35 3.07 15.20
N VAL A 166 -5.49 2.39 15.05
CA VAL A 166 -5.80 1.51 13.92
C VAL A 166 -6.19 2.30 12.67
N LEU A 167 -5.37 2.17 11.63
CA LEU A 167 -5.54 2.82 10.33
C LEU A 167 -5.71 1.79 9.21
N SER A 168 -6.65 2.04 8.30
CA SER A 168 -6.74 1.31 7.04
C SER A 168 -5.63 1.72 6.07
N TRP A 169 -5.42 0.92 5.01
CA TRP A 169 -4.53 1.27 3.91
C TRP A 169 -4.83 2.67 3.30
N SER A 170 -6.12 3.01 3.11
CA SER A 170 -6.50 4.29 2.53
C SER A 170 -6.29 5.46 3.49
N GLU A 171 -6.48 5.25 4.79
CA GLU A 171 -6.22 6.25 5.83
C GLU A 171 -4.72 6.52 6.00
N LEU A 172 -3.87 5.49 5.92
CA LEU A 172 -2.42 5.63 5.87
C LEU A 172 -1.98 6.45 4.65
N THR A 173 -2.50 6.14 3.46
CA THR A 173 -2.22 6.92 2.24
C THR A 173 -2.66 8.38 2.37
N ARG A 174 -3.80 8.63 3.03
CA ARG A 174 -4.36 9.96 3.26
C ARG A 174 -3.54 10.81 4.25
N LEU A 175 -2.95 10.18 5.26
CA LEU A 175 -2.17 10.86 6.30
C LEU A 175 -0.68 10.99 5.97
N LYS A 176 -0.13 10.14 5.09
CA LYS A 176 1.30 10.15 4.71
C LYS A 176 1.80 11.54 4.26
N PRO A 177 1.02 12.36 3.52
CA PRO A 177 1.49 13.68 3.11
C PRO A 177 1.81 14.63 4.25
N VAL A 178 1.20 14.46 5.44
CA VAL A 178 1.32 15.43 6.55
C VAL A 178 2.20 14.93 7.71
N ALA A 179 2.76 13.72 7.61
CA ALA A 179 3.49 13.09 8.70
C ALA A 179 4.74 12.34 8.18
N PRO A 180 5.97 12.78 8.54
CA PRO A 180 7.17 12.04 8.16
C PRO A 180 7.24 10.63 8.77
N SER A 181 6.54 10.40 9.87
CA SER A 181 6.36 9.07 10.46
C SER A 181 5.06 8.97 11.23
N MET A 182 4.63 7.72 11.44
CA MET A 182 3.45 7.38 12.22
C MET A 182 3.76 6.22 13.16
N GLY A 183 2.84 5.89 14.05
CA GLY A 183 3.04 4.75 14.93
C GLY A 183 1.76 4.17 15.48
N MET A 184 1.89 2.92 15.95
CA MET A 184 0.91 2.20 16.73
C MET A 184 1.62 1.01 17.41
N MET A 185 1.45 0.87 18.73
CA MET A 185 1.96 -0.29 19.47
C MET A 185 1.28 -1.58 19.01
N LEU A 186 1.99 -2.65 18.67
CA LEU A 186 1.37 -3.98 18.49
C LEU A 186 0.86 -4.50 19.83
N GLU A 187 1.61 -4.21 20.90
CA GLU A 187 1.41 -4.66 22.28
C GLU A 187 1.62 -6.17 22.45
N THR A 188 0.82 -6.99 21.79
CA THR A 188 0.90 -8.46 21.87
C THR A 188 0.16 -9.13 20.69
N THR A 189 0.58 -10.33 20.31
CA THR A 189 -0.15 -11.21 19.39
C THR A 189 -1.10 -12.18 20.10
N ALA A 190 -1.14 -12.17 21.44
CA ALA A 190 -1.93 -13.11 22.24
C ALA A 190 -3.44 -12.86 22.11
N ARG A 191 -4.11 -13.62 21.24
CA ARG A 191 -5.56 -13.47 20.99
C ARG A 191 -6.40 -13.60 22.26
N ARG A 192 -6.02 -14.48 23.19
CA ARG A 192 -6.74 -14.68 24.46
C ARG A 192 -6.82 -13.42 25.32
N LEU A 193 -5.82 -12.53 25.26
CA LEU A 193 -5.82 -11.28 26.02
C LEU A 193 -6.88 -10.29 25.52
N TRP A 194 -7.29 -10.45 24.27
CA TRP A 194 -8.36 -9.70 23.62
C TRP A 194 -9.72 -10.42 23.67
N SER A 195 -9.77 -11.74 23.43
CA SER A 195 -11.03 -12.48 23.37
C SER A 195 -11.62 -12.85 24.73
N ASP A 196 -10.78 -13.13 25.72
CA ASP A 196 -11.24 -13.74 26.97
C ASP A 196 -11.64 -12.69 27.98
N ARG A 197 -12.77 -12.94 28.67
CA ARG A 197 -13.27 -12.03 29.69
C ARG A 197 -12.24 -11.86 30.81
N GLY A 198 -11.87 -10.61 31.07
CA GLY A 198 -10.87 -10.26 32.08
C GLY A 198 -9.46 -10.05 31.51
N GLY A 199 -9.22 -10.38 30.24
CA GLY A 199 -7.99 -10.02 29.53
C GLY A 199 -7.83 -8.50 29.42
N PRO A 200 -6.59 -7.98 29.31
CA PRO A 200 -6.29 -6.55 29.31
C PRO A 200 -6.93 -5.77 28.15
N HIS A 201 -7.26 -6.48 27.06
CA HIS A 201 -7.82 -5.93 25.83
C HIS A 201 -9.29 -6.32 25.63
N PHE A 202 -9.88 -7.05 26.56
CA PHE A 202 -11.28 -7.48 26.45
C PHE A 202 -12.23 -6.29 26.30
N GLY A 203 -13.08 -6.33 25.27
CA GLY A 203 -14.00 -5.23 24.95
C GLY A 203 -13.36 -4.02 24.26
N SER A 204 -12.16 -4.18 23.70
CA SER A 204 -11.46 -3.17 22.90
C SER A 204 -11.33 -3.66 21.45
N PRO A 205 -12.23 -3.27 20.52
CA PRO A 205 -12.23 -3.77 19.15
C PRO A 205 -10.91 -3.55 18.40
N ASP A 206 -10.18 -2.46 18.67
CA ASP A 206 -8.92 -2.15 17.97
C ASP A 206 -7.69 -2.84 18.58
N LYS A 207 -7.90 -3.62 19.63
CA LYS A 207 -6.87 -4.45 20.26
C LYS A 207 -6.84 -5.88 19.74
N ASP A 208 -7.59 -6.18 18.69
CA ASP A 208 -7.47 -7.45 17.98
C ASP A 208 -6.07 -7.55 17.32
N PRO A 209 -5.25 -8.56 17.67
CA PRO A 209 -3.94 -8.77 17.06
C PRO A 209 -3.95 -8.83 15.54
N GLU A 210 -4.97 -9.43 14.91
CA GLU A 210 -5.05 -9.57 13.46
C GLU A 210 -5.21 -8.20 12.79
N VAL A 211 -6.04 -7.34 13.37
CA VAL A 211 -6.24 -5.95 12.92
C VAL A 211 -4.93 -5.18 13.06
N ARG A 212 -4.25 -5.28 14.21
CA ARG A 212 -3.02 -4.52 14.45
C ARG A 212 -1.86 -4.96 13.56
N LEU A 213 -1.72 -6.27 13.32
CA LEU A 213 -0.73 -6.80 12.36
C LEU A 213 -1.02 -6.30 10.94
N ARG A 214 -2.29 -6.24 10.54
CA ARG A 214 -2.69 -5.69 9.24
C ARG A 214 -2.31 -4.22 9.10
N VAL A 215 -2.47 -3.39 10.13
CA VAL A 215 -2.03 -1.98 10.10
C VAL A 215 -0.53 -1.89 9.85
N LEU A 216 0.28 -2.73 10.50
CA LEU A 216 1.73 -2.76 10.28
C LEU A 216 2.06 -3.19 8.85
N GLU A 217 1.39 -4.20 8.31
CA GLU A 217 1.58 -4.60 6.92
C GLU A 217 1.18 -3.49 5.95
N ASP A 218 0.01 -2.88 6.12
CA ASP A 218 -0.48 -1.78 5.28
C ASP A 218 0.41 -0.53 5.38
N ALA A 219 0.96 -0.20 6.55
CA ALA A 219 1.96 0.87 6.69
C ALA A 219 3.23 0.58 5.87
N GLY A 220 3.64 -0.69 5.84
CA GLY A 220 4.69 -1.19 4.95
C GLY A 220 4.34 -1.06 3.47
N ARG A 221 3.09 -1.38 3.09
CA ARG A 221 2.60 -1.25 1.71
C ARG A 221 2.59 0.21 1.25
N VAL A 222 2.17 1.13 2.11
CA VAL A 222 2.13 2.58 1.84
C VAL A 222 3.51 3.24 1.97
N SER A 223 4.52 2.50 2.44
CA SER A 223 5.88 2.99 2.71
C SER A 223 5.88 4.16 3.68
N VAL A 224 5.26 4.00 4.85
CA VAL A 224 5.31 4.96 5.97
C VAL A 224 6.37 4.49 6.97
N PRO A 225 7.37 5.32 7.34
CA PRO A 225 8.23 5.04 8.48
C PRO A 225 7.37 4.89 9.74
N PHE A 226 7.36 3.68 10.31
CA PHE A 226 6.38 3.32 11.33
C PHE A 226 7.02 2.86 12.63
N THR A 227 6.55 3.41 13.74
CA THR A 227 6.94 3.02 15.10
C THR A 227 5.92 2.03 15.64
N THR A 228 6.40 0.89 16.16
CA THR A 228 5.55 -0.10 16.83
C THR A 228 6.26 -0.63 18.08
N GLY A 229 5.71 -1.65 18.74
CA GLY A 229 6.30 -2.16 19.97
C GLY A 229 5.44 -3.20 20.66
N ILE A 230 6.02 -3.79 21.70
CA ILE A 230 5.36 -4.74 22.61
C ILE A 230 5.19 -4.10 23.98
N LEU A 231 4.14 -4.50 24.68
CA LEU A 231 3.89 -4.15 26.07
C LEU A 231 4.13 -5.39 26.92
N VAL A 232 5.08 -5.29 27.84
CA VAL A 232 5.64 -6.42 28.59
C VAL A 232 5.03 -6.47 29.98
N GLY A 233 4.43 -7.60 30.35
CA GLY A 233 3.83 -7.82 31.67
C GLY A 233 2.34 -7.49 31.75
N ILE A 234 1.60 -7.56 30.64
CA ILE A 234 0.14 -7.37 30.62
C ILE A 234 -0.65 -8.67 30.79
N GLY A 235 0.04 -9.78 30.97
CA GLY A 235 -0.52 -11.11 31.14
C GLY A 235 -0.18 -12.09 30.00
N GLU A 236 0.67 -11.68 29.07
CA GLU A 236 1.24 -12.53 28.02
C GLU A 236 2.24 -13.56 28.60
N THR A 237 2.33 -14.73 27.98
CA THR A 237 3.38 -15.71 28.28
C THR A 237 4.68 -15.36 27.55
N LEU A 238 5.80 -16.01 27.93
CA LEU A 238 7.06 -15.84 27.21
C LEU A 238 6.97 -16.33 25.76
N GLU A 239 6.19 -17.38 25.49
CA GLU A 239 5.93 -17.87 24.13
C GLU A 239 5.17 -16.82 23.31
N GLU A 240 4.08 -16.26 23.84
CA GLU A 240 3.30 -15.21 23.17
C GLU A 240 4.12 -13.93 22.94
N ARG A 241 5.02 -13.60 23.88
CA ARG A 241 5.99 -12.52 23.73
C ARG A 241 6.99 -12.81 22.60
N ALA A 242 7.49 -14.04 22.52
CA ALA A 242 8.37 -14.49 21.45
C ALA A 242 7.68 -14.42 20.07
N GLU A 243 6.42 -14.87 19.98
CA GLU A 243 5.59 -14.75 18.78
C GLU A 243 5.43 -13.30 18.35
N SER A 244 5.15 -12.39 19.29
CA SER A 244 4.97 -10.96 19.02
C SER A 244 6.25 -10.35 18.42
N ILE A 245 7.42 -10.65 19.01
CA ILE A 245 8.71 -10.16 18.51
C ILE A 245 9.01 -10.72 17.11
N LEU A 246 8.75 -12.01 16.89
CA LEU A 246 8.97 -12.65 15.58
C LEU A 246 7.99 -12.14 14.51
N ALA A 247 6.76 -11.80 14.87
CA ALA A 247 5.79 -11.18 13.97
C ALA A 247 6.28 -9.80 13.51
N ILE A 248 6.77 -8.96 14.44
CA ILE A 248 7.37 -7.66 14.10
C ILE A 248 8.61 -7.86 13.22
N ARG A 249 9.48 -8.83 13.53
CA ARG A 249 10.66 -9.14 12.71
C ARG A 249 10.27 -9.52 11.29
N ARG A 250 9.26 -10.38 11.10
CA ARG A 250 8.75 -10.77 9.79
C ARG A 250 8.35 -9.54 8.99
N ILE A 251 7.44 -8.73 9.53
CA ILE A 251 6.91 -7.53 8.88
C ILE A 251 8.03 -6.51 8.59
N SER A 252 8.95 -6.31 9.54
CA SER A 252 10.09 -5.41 9.36
C SER A 252 11.01 -5.85 8.22
N ARG A 253 11.34 -7.13 8.11
CA ARG A 253 12.16 -7.65 7.00
C ARG A 253 11.42 -7.54 5.67
N GLU A 254 10.13 -7.86 5.72
CA GLU A 254 9.27 -7.93 4.56
C GLU A 254 9.10 -6.56 3.89
N TYR A 255 8.98 -5.49 4.66
CA TYR A 255 8.65 -4.16 4.12
C TYR A 255 9.75 -3.12 4.35
N GLY A 256 10.59 -3.27 5.37
CA GLY A 256 11.67 -2.32 5.70
C GLY A 256 11.21 -1.01 6.35
N HIS A 257 9.91 -0.89 6.66
CA HIS A 257 9.25 0.35 7.10
C HIS A 257 9.27 0.55 8.62
N VAL A 258 9.39 -0.53 9.40
CA VAL A 258 9.51 -0.46 10.86
C VAL A 258 10.81 0.26 11.20
N GLN A 259 10.68 1.49 11.69
CA GLN A 259 11.84 2.32 12.05
C GLN A 259 12.33 2.02 13.46
N GLU A 260 11.39 1.78 14.36
CA GLU A 260 11.61 1.69 15.79
C GLU A 260 10.65 0.66 16.38
N VAL A 261 11.18 -0.15 17.30
CA VAL A 261 10.41 -1.05 18.14
C VAL A 261 10.56 -0.62 19.59
N ILE A 262 9.44 -0.35 20.24
CA ILE A 262 9.37 0.02 21.65
C ILE A 262 9.16 -1.26 22.46
N VAL A 263 10.08 -1.54 23.39
CA VAL A 263 9.90 -2.56 24.42
C VAL A 263 9.50 -1.83 25.69
N GLN A 264 8.20 -1.75 25.93
CA GLN A 264 7.65 -1.01 27.06
C GLN A 264 7.25 -1.96 28.18
N ASN A 265 7.72 -1.71 29.40
CA ASN A 265 7.22 -2.41 30.58
C ASN A 265 5.84 -1.87 31.01
N PHE A 266 4.96 -2.76 31.40
CA PHE A 266 3.73 -2.42 32.11
C PHE A 266 4.06 -2.02 33.55
N LEU A 267 3.44 -0.93 34.01
CA LEU A 267 3.41 -0.50 35.40
C LEU A 267 1.96 -0.47 35.86
N ALA A 268 1.69 -0.99 37.05
CA ALA A 268 0.37 -1.03 37.65
C ALA A 268 -0.02 0.38 38.10
N LYS A 269 -1.17 0.86 37.63
CA LYS A 269 -1.61 2.24 37.87
C LYS A 269 -2.91 2.26 38.66
N PRO A 270 -3.01 3.11 39.71
CA PRO A 270 -4.26 3.32 40.41
C PRO A 270 -5.38 3.74 39.46
N ARG A 271 -6.61 3.28 39.73
CA ARG A 271 -7.83 3.60 38.95
C ARG A 271 -7.89 2.95 37.57
N THR A 272 -7.06 1.95 37.32
CA THR A 272 -7.18 1.04 36.17
C THR A 272 -7.76 -0.30 36.65
N ALA A 273 -8.27 -1.13 35.74
CA ALA A 273 -8.73 -2.47 36.10
C ALA A 273 -7.55 -3.43 36.41
N MET A 274 -6.32 -2.99 36.12
CA MET A 274 -5.06 -3.71 36.36
C MET A 274 -4.23 -3.06 37.47
N ASP A 275 -4.84 -2.30 38.39
CA ASP A 275 -4.13 -1.57 39.45
C ASP A 275 -3.39 -2.47 40.46
N ARG A 276 -3.74 -3.76 40.51
CA ARG A 276 -3.13 -4.81 41.37
C ARG A 276 -2.43 -5.90 40.57
N SER A 277 -2.23 -5.70 39.26
CA SER A 277 -1.48 -6.63 38.43
C SER A 277 0.01 -6.60 38.77
N THR A 278 0.68 -7.75 38.68
CA THR A 278 2.12 -7.84 38.90
C THR A 278 2.87 -7.11 37.79
N GLU A 279 3.81 -6.25 38.16
CA GLU A 279 4.71 -5.57 37.22
C GLU A 279 5.84 -6.52 36.78
N VAL A 280 6.44 -6.24 35.62
CA VAL A 280 7.56 -7.03 35.13
C VAL A 280 8.83 -6.77 35.96
N GLU A 281 9.49 -7.85 36.39
CA GLU A 281 10.77 -7.75 37.08
C GLU A 281 11.87 -7.19 36.17
N PHE A 282 12.80 -6.42 36.73
CA PHE A 282 13.81 -5.70 35.95
C PHE A 282 14.72 -6.62 35.12
N GLU A 283 15.13 -7.79 35.66
CA GLU A 283 15.90 -8.78 34.90
C GLU A 283 15.10 -9.34 33.71
N GLU A 284 13.80 -9.55 33.86
CA GLU A 284 12.93 -10.01 32.78
C GLU A 284 12.77 -8.94 31.70
N TYR A 285 12.66 -7.68 32.11
CA TYR A 285 12.60 -6.55 31.18
C TYR A 285 13.89 -6.43 30.37
N ARG A 286 15.06 -6.51 31.03
CA ARG A 286 16.38 -6.54 30.37
C ARG A 286 16.53 -7.73 29.42
N ALA A 287 16.10 -8.92 29.83
CA ALA A 287 16.10 -10.09 28.95
C ALA A 287 15.25 -9.84 27.70
N THR A 288 14.06 -9.26 27.86
CA THR A 288 13.16 -8.94 26.75
C THR A 288 13.79 -7.94 25.78
N ILE A 289 14.43 -6.88 26.26
CA ILE A 289 15.15 -5.91 25.42
C ILE A 289 16.28 -6.61 24.64
N ALA A 290 17.11 -7.40 25.32
CA ALA A 290 18.25 -8.08 24.71
C ALA A 290 17.83 -9.10 23.65
N VAL A 291 16.80 -9.90 23.94
CA VAL A 291 16.20 -10.81 22.96
C VAL A 291 15.63 -10.04 21.78
N THR A 292 14.88 -8.97 22.02
CA THR A 292 14.28 -8.16 20.94
C THR A 292 15.36 -7.60 20.02
N ARG A 293 16.45 -7.05 20.56
CA ARG A 293 17.62 -6.59 19.79
C ARG A 293 18.21 -7.70 18.92
N ILE A 294 18.44 -8.88 19.48
CA ILE A 294 19.02 -10.02 18.75
C ILE A 294 18.09 -10.49 17.63
N VAL A 295 16.79 -10.59 17.91
CA VAL A 295 15.80 -11.10 16.96
C VAL A 295 15.58 -10.12 15.80
N LEU A 296 15.47 -8.82 16.07
CA LEU A 296 15.31 -7.79 15.05
C LEU A 296 16.61 -7.52 14.27
N GLY A 297 17.77 -7.74 14.89
CA GLY A 297 19.06 -7.47 14.29
C GLY A 297 19.38 -5.96 14.22
N PRO A 298 20.31 -5.55 13.34
CA PRO A 298 20.79 -4.17 13.25
C PRO A 298 19.96 -3.27 12.31
N GLY A 299 18.85 -3.76 11.75
CA GLY A 299 18.06 -3.02 10.75
C GLY A 299 16.98 -2.08 11.31
N VAL A 300 16.72 -2.18 12.61
CA VAL A 300 15.62 -1.51 13.33
C VAL A 300 16.17 -0.89 14.61
N SER A 301 15.75 0.34 14.92
CA SER A 301 16.09 0.97 16.21
C SER A 301 15.25 0.38 17.33
N LEU A 302 15.84 0.27 18.52
CA LEU A 302 15.19 -0.33 19.68
C LEU A 302 15.11 0.71 20.79
N GLN A 303 13.89 0.93 21.27
CA GLN A 303 13.57 1.90 22.31
C GLN A 303 13.08 1.21 23.58
N ALA A 304 13.53 1.73 24.73
CA ALA A 304 12.89 1.52 26.03
C ALA A 304 12.52 2.90 26.61
N PRO A 305 11.27 3.14 27.06
CA PRO A 305 10.88 4.43 27.64
C PRO A 305 11.69 4.75 28.92
N PRO A 306 12.50 5.82 28.95
CA PRO A 306 13.42 6.04 30.05
C PRO A 306 12.75 6.51 31.33
N ASN A 307 11.51 7.04 31.27
CA ASN A 307 10.73 7.45 32.43
C ASN A 307 10.09 6.27 33.18
N LEU A 308 10.02 5.09 32.56
CA LEU A 308 9.37 3.89 33.14
C LEU A 308 10.36 2.94 33.81
N SER A 309 11.62 3.37 33.96
CA SER A 309 12.68 2.66 34.68
C SER A 309 13.36 3.62 35.65
N ASP A 310 14.02 3.07 36.67
CA ASP A 310 14.76 3.90 37.60
C ASP A 310 15.98 4.56 36.92
N PRO A 311 16.29 5.84 37.22
CA PRO A 311 17.41 6.57 36.60
C PRO A 311 18.76 5.85 36.66
N GLU A 312 19.02 5.11 37.74
CA GLU A 312 20.28 4.38 37.96
C GLU A 312 20.40 3.16 37.03
N SER A 313 19.28 2.64 36.55
CA SER A 313 19.19 1.45 35.71
C SER A 313 19.32 1.76 34.21
N LEU A 314 19.33 3.04 33.81
CA LEU A 314 19.41 3.44 32.39
C LEU A 314 20.65 2.89 31.65
N PRO A 315 21.88 2.88 32.23
CA PRO A 315 23.03 2.24 31.58
C PRO A 315 22.83 0.75 31.30
N GLU A 316 22.05 0.05 32.13
CA GLU A 316 21.76 -1.38 31.93
C GLU A 316 20.79 -1.62 30.77
N LEU A 317 19.89 -0.67 30.49
CA LEU A 317 19.03 -0.72 29.30
C LEU A 317 19.84 -0.52 28.02
N LEU A 318 20.81 0.40 28.03
CA LEU A 318 21.79 0.57 26.95
C LEU A 318 22.57 -0.74 26.74
N ALA A 319 23.09 -1.34 27.81
CA ALA A 319 23.79 -2.62 27.75
C ALA A 319 22.89 -3.75 27.23
N ALA A 320 21.59 -3.72 27.51
CA ALA A 320 20.62 -4.67 26.98
C ALA A 320 20.34 -4.48 25.48
N GLY A 321 20.71 -3.34 24.86
CA GLY A 321 20.75 -3.20 23.41
C GLY A 321 19.82 -2.14 22.82
N ILE A 322 19.24 -1.25 23.63
CA ILE A 322 18.54 -0.07 23.08
C ILE A 322 19.54 0.88 22.41
N ASP A 323 19.13 1.53 21.34
CA ASP A 323 19.91 2.56 20.63
C ASP A 323 19.15 3.89 20.48
N ASP A 324 17.96 3.98 21.06
CA ASP A 324 17.10 5.15 21.06
C ASP A 324 16.34 5.27 22.39
N TRP A 325 16.21 6.50 22.91
CA TRP A 325 15.44 6.80 24.13
C TRP A 325 14.00 7.22 23.85
N GLY A 326 13.63 7.37 22.58
CA GLY A 326 12.32 7.81 22.15
C GLY A 326 12.10 9.30 22.24
N GLY A 327 10.83 9.68 22.17
CA GLY A 327 10.39 11.06 22.26
C GLY A 327 10.44 11.62 23.69
N ILE A 328 11.25 12.65 23.92
CA ILE A 328 11.42 13.31 25.23
C ILE A 328 10.90 14.74 25.15
N SER A 329 10.01 15.09 26.09
CA SER A 329 9.45 16.45 26.15
C SER A 329 10.02 17.26 27.30
N ALA A 330 10.40 18.50 27.00
CA ALA A 330 10.74 19.52 27.99
C ALA A 330 9.53 20.37 28.41
N VAL A 331 8.37 20.17 27.77
CA VAL A 331 7.18 21.03 27.87
C VAL A 331 6.01 20.26 28.47
N THR A 332 5.58 19.22 27.78
CA THR A 332 4.37 18.47 28.12
C THR A 332 4.72 17.26 28.97
N VAL A 333 3.86 16.91 29.92
CA VAL A 333 3.99 15.65 30.67
C VAL A 333 3.75 14.43 29.77
N ASP A 334 4.13 13.25 30.25
CA ASP A 334 3.67 12.01 29.63
C ASP A 334 2.18 11.82 29.98
N HIS A 335 1.27 12.10 29.05
CA HIS A 335 -0.17 11.95 29.31
C HIS A 335 -0.61 10.48 29.44
N VAL A 336 0.22 9.51 29.02
CA VAL A 336 -0.03 8.07 29.18
C VAL A 336 0.45 7.61 30.56
N ASN A 337 1.58 8.11 31.04
CA ASN A 337 2.16 7.82 32.36
C ASN A 337 2.42 9.12 33.14
N PRO A 338 1.38 9.89 33.53
CA PRO A 338 1.55 11.21 34.15
C PRO A 338 2.31 11.18 35.48
N GLU A 339 2.31 10.03 36.16
CA GLU A 339 3.07 9.76 37.38
C GLU A 339 4.56 9.52 37.15
N ARG A 340 4.99 9.34 35.89
CA ARG A 340 6.38 9.11 35.49
C ARG A 340 6.83 10.21 34.51
N PRO A 341 7.29 11.38 35.02
CA PRO A 341 7.66 12.51 34.17
C PRO A 341 8.87 12.20 33.29
N TRP A 342 8.98 12.91 32.16
CA TRP A 342 10.12 12.79 31.26
C TRP A 342 11.45 13.10 31.97
N PRO A 343 12.50 12.30 31.75
CA PRO A 343 13.81 12.59 32.30
C PRO A 343 14.42 13.83 31.63
N LYS A 344 15.24 14.56 32.39
CA LYS A 344 16.05 15.64 31.83
C LYS A 344 17.08 15.06 30.86
N ILE A 345 17.32 15.73 29.74
CA ILE A 345 18.30 15.30 28.73
C ILE A 345 19.70 15.08 29.32
N GLU A 346 20.08 15.85 30.33
CA GLU A 346 21.36 15.69 31.02
C GLU A 346 21.50 14.34 31.74
N LEU A 347 20.41 13.78 32.26
CA LEU A 347 20.42 12.42 32.83
C LEU A 347 20.70 11.39 31.74
N LEU A 348 20.03 11.51 30.59
CA LEU A 348 20.24 10.62 29.44
C LEU A 348 21.68 10.72 28.90
N ARG A 349 22.24 11.93 28.87
CA ARG A 349 23.63 12.17 28.46
C ARG A 349 24.62 11.46 29.38
N ARG A 350 24.42 11.54 30.70
CA ARG A 350 25.26 10.83 31.68
C ARG A 350 25.13 9.32 31.55
N ALA A 351 23.91 8.81 31.33
CA ALA A 351 23.69 7.39 31.11
C ALA A 351 24.41 6.89 29.84
N ALA A 352 24.37 7.66 28.75
CA ALA A 352 25.12 7.36 27.53
C ALA A 352 26.63 7.39 27.76
N GLN A 353 27.15 8.42 28.43
CA GLN A 353 28.57 8.54 28.77
C GLN A 353 29.07 7.40 29.67
N ALA A 354 28.27 6.97 30.63
CA ALA A 354 28.58 5.82 31.48
C ALA A 354 28.68 4.49 30.71
N ALA A 355 28.12 4.45 29.49
CA ALA A 355 28.20 3.33 28.57
C ALA A 355 29.20 3.56 27.42
N ASP A 356 30.04 4.60 27.50
CA ASP A 356 30.98 5.03 26.44
C ASP A 356 30.29 5.38 25.10
N LEU A 357 29.08 5.94 25.17
CA LEU A 357 28.27 6.34 24.02
C LEU A 357 27.99 7.85 24.01
N ASN A 358 27.73 8.38 22.82
CA ASN A 358 27.26 9.73 22.60
C ASN A 358 25.72 9.79 22.61
N LEU A 359 25.17 10.99 22.85
CA LEU A 359 23.74 11.27 22.76
C LEU A 359 23.50 12.39 21.74
N ALA A 360 22.63 12.16 20.76
CA ALA A 360 22.25 13.16 19.76
C ALA A 360 20.73 13.23 19.55
N PRO A 361 20.16 14.41 19.26
CA PRO A 361 18.77 14.52 18.87
C PRO A 361 18.56 13.97 17.45
N ARG A 362 17.43 13.28 17.23
CA ARG A 362 16.95 12.88 15.91
C ARG A 362 15.65 13.61 15.56
N LEU A 363 15.24 13.51 14.31
CA LEU A 363 13.89 13.88 13.89
C LEU A 363 12.90 12.74 14.20
N THR A 364 11.62 13.00 13.96
CA THR A 364 10.54 12.01 14.09
C THR A 364 10.72 10.77 13.20
N ALA A 365 11.41 10.92 12.06
CA ALA A 365 11.82 9.82 11.19
C ALA A 365 13.31 9.52 11.39
N HIS A 366 13.69 8.24 11.46
CA HIS A 366 15.10 7.85 11.62
C HIS A 366 15.96 8.20 10.38
N PRO A 367 17.29 8.37 10.54
CA PRO A 367 18.21 8.88 9.50
C PRO A 367 18.13 8.19 8.14
N LYS A 368 17.84 6.88 8.08
CA LYS A 368 17.73 6.16 6.80
C LYS A 368 16.58 6.67 5.92
N TYR A 369 15.46 7.07 6.53
CA TYR A 369 14.30 7.60 5.80
C TYR A 369 14.46 9.07 5.46
N VAL A 370 15.08 9.85 6.37
CA VAL A 370 15.45 11.24 6.11
C VAL A 370 16.42 11.33 4.93
N ARG A 371 17.41 10.44 4.86
CA ARG A 371 18.34 10.35 3.73
C ARG A 371 17.66 10.05 2.40
N ASP A 372 16.69 9.14 2.38
CA ASP A 372 15.88 8.85 1.19
C ASP A 372 15.04 10.07 0.76
N ALA A 373 14.46 10.80 1.71
CA ALA A 373 13.76 12.04 1.41
C ALA A 373 14.72 13.10 0.81
N MET A 374 15.90 13.26 1.39
CA MET A 374 16.90 14.24 0.92
C MET A 374 17.51 13.90 -0.44
N SER A 375 17.42 12.65 -0.91
CA SER A 375 17.81 12.28 -2.28
C SER A 375 16.73 12.55 -3.33
N GLY A 376 15.53 12.98 -2.92
CA GLY A 376 14.39 13.22 -3.81
C GLY A 376 13.58 11.96 -4.15
N SER A 377 13.83 10.83 -3.49
CA SER A 377 13.17 9.55 -3.75
C SER A 377 11.66 9.58 -3.48
N GLY A 378 11.16 10.39 -2.54
CA GLY A 378 9.71 10.49 -2.24
C GLY A 378 9.03 9.18 -1.82
N ARG A 379 9.79 8.09 -1.65
CA ARG A 379 9.28 6.74 -1.38
C ARG A 379 8.73 6.66 0.04
N TRP A 380 9.55 7.01 1.02
CA TRP A 380 9.19 6.88 2.43
C TRP A 380 8.44 8.10 2.96
N ILE A 381 8.90 9.28 2.56
CA ILE A 381 8.36 10.55 3.03
C ILE A 381 7.87 11.34 1.83
N ASP A 382 6.63 11.81 1.91
CA ASP A 382 5.98 12.57 0.85
C ASP A 382 6.77 13.85 0.51
N PRO A 383 6.88 14.23 -0.79
CA PRO A 383 7.59 15.43 -1.21
C PRO A 383 7.17 16.72 -0.52
N ARG A 384 5.90 16.85 -0.10
CA ARG A 384 5.41 18.03 0.64
C ARG A 384 6.18 18.28 1.92
N LEU A 385 6.74 17.23 2.54
CA LEU A 385 7.48 17.32 3.80
C LEU A 385 8.99 17.53 3.61
N HIS A 386 9.51 17.46 2.37
CA HIS A 386 10.96 17.52 2.14
C HIS A 386 11.55 18.86 2.57
N ASN A 387 10.85 19.97 2.33
CA ASN A 387 11.30 21.30 2.75
C ASN A 387 11.28 21.46 4.27
N HIS A 388 10.23 20.97 4.94
CA HIS A 388 10.14 20.97 6.41
C HIS A 388 11.26 20.14 7.05
N ILE A 389 11.58 18.98 6.48
CA ILE A 389 12.67 18.13 6.97
C ILE A 389 14.03 18.78 6.73
N ARG A 390 14.26 19.34 5.52
CA ARG A 390 15.52 20.01 5.19
C ARG A 390 15.82 21.18 6.12
N ALA A 391 14.78 21.87 6.60
CA ALA A 391 14.92 22.97 7.55
C ALA A 391 15.40 22.52 8.95
N LEU A 392 15.30 21.23 9.29
CA LEU A 392 15.58 20.69 10.62
C LEU A 392 16.66 19.60 10.65
N CYS A 393 17.05 19.03 9.50
CA CYS A 393 18.03 17.95 9.45
C CYS A 393 19.45 18.46 9.21
N ASP A 394 20.42 17.85 9.87
CA ASP A 394 21.83 18.00 9.53
C ASP A 394 22.14 17.20 8.25
N SER A 395 22.71 17.85 7.23
CA SER A 395 22.90 17.23 5.91
C SER A 395 23.98 16.13 5.88
N ALA A 396 24.86 16.06 6.89
CA ALA A 396 25.94 15.08 6.94
C ALA A 396 25.48 13.79 7.64
N THR A 397 24.70 13.93 8.72
CA THR A 397 24.29 12.84 9.60
C THR A 397 22.84 12.41 9.39
N PHE A 398 21.99 13.28 8.82
CA PHE A 398 20.54 13.12 8.70
C PHE A 398 19.83 12.99 10.07
N LEU A 399 20.50 13.42 11.14
CA LEU A 399 19.91 13.63 12.46
C LEU A 399 19.28 15.03 12.54
N ALA A 400 18.70 15.39 13.68
CA ALA A 400 18.24 16.76 13.89
C ALA A 400 19.46 17.69 14.01
N ASP A 401 19.46 18.81 13.30
CA ASP A 401 20.47 19.85 13.45
C ASP A 401 20.24 20.59 14.78
N PRO A 402 21.18 20.51 15.75
CA PRO A 402 21.03 21.19 17.04
C PRO A 402 21.00 22.73 16.93
N ALA A 403 21.44 23.31 15.81
CA ALA A 403 21.39 24.74 15.53
C ALA A 403 20.12 25.16 14.80
N ALA A 404 19.34 24.21 14.27
CA ALA A 404 18.09 24.52 13.59
C ALA A 404 16.98 24.87 14.59
N HIS A 405 16.21 25.90 14.25
CA HIS A 405 15.01 26.27 14.97
C HIS A 405 13.80 25.98 14.10
N PRO A 406 12.76 25.28 14.62
CA PRO A 406 11.53 25.09 13.89
C PRO A 406 10.87 26.43 13.60
N VAL A 407 10.63 26.68 12.31
CA VAL A 407 9.90 27.83 11.82
C VAL A 407 8.84 27.32 10.86
N GLY A 408 7.64 27.86 11.00
CA GLY A 408 6.52 27.55 10.13
C GLY A 408 6.85 27.79 8.66
N LEU A 409 6.51 26.83 7.79
CA LEU A 409 6.61 26.95 6.35
C LEU A 409 5.22 26.74 5.73
N PRO A 410 4.83 27.52 4.71
CA PRO A 410 3.52 27.35 4.06
C PRO A 410 3.29 25.92 3.58
N TRP A 411 2.08 25.41 3.79
CA TRP A 411 1.69 24.13 3.21
C TRP A 411 1.49 24.30 1.71
N GLN A 412 2.25 23.54 0.92
CA GLN A 412 2.21 23.59 -0.53
C GLN A 412 1.97 22.20 -1.09
N ASP A 413 1.06 22.10 -2.04
CA ASP A 413 1.05 20.96 -2.94
C ASP A 413 2.35 20.97 -3.77
N PRO A 414 2.86 19.81 -4.23
CA PRO A 414 4.06 19.77 -5.03
C PRO A 414 3.89 20.62 -6.30
N ASP A 415 4.76 21.60 -6.49
CA ASP A 415 4.77 22.49 -7.66
C ASP A 415 5.27 21.80 -8.95
N GLY A 416 5.57 20.49 -8.89
CA GLY A 416 6.18 19.73 -9.98
C GLY A 416 5.27 19.54 -11.21
N GLY A 417 3.95 19.47 -10.98
CA GLY A 417 2.87 19.52 -11.97
C GLY A 417 3.01 18.67 -13.24
N LEU A 418 2.13 18.95 -14.20
CA LEU A 418 2.20 18.45 -15.59
C LEU A 418 3.05 19.40 -16.44
N SER A 419 4.32 19.55 -16.06
CA SER A 419 5.33 20.20 -16.89
C SER A 419 6.08 19.15 -17.72
N GLU A 420 6.48 19.53 -18.94
CA GLU A 420 7.24 18.63 -19.80
C GLU A 420 8.54 18.20 -19.12
N HIS A 421 8.72 16.88 -19.01
CA HIS A 421 9.91 16.29 -18.39
C HIS A 421 10.26 14.97 -19.07
N GLY A 422 11.55 14.74 -19.29
CA GLY A 422 12.09 13.45 -19.74
C GLY A 422 11.76 13.08 -21.20
N ARG A 423 11.72 11.79 -21.52
CA ARG A 423 11.57 11.24 -22.89
C ARG A 423 10.10 11.22 -23.37
N VAL A 424 9.50 12.40 -23.54
CA VAL A 424 8.07 12.57 -23.91
C VAL A 424 7.69 12.07 -25.32
N ASP A 425 8.69 11.80 -26.16
CA ASP A 425 8.55 11.24 -27.51
C ASP A 425 8.56 9.70 -27.55
N LEU A 426 8.70 9.03 -26.39
CA LEU A 426 8.82 7.57 -26.27
C LEU A 426 7.73 6.81 -27.01
N HIS A 427 6.49 7.30 -26.99
CA HIS A 427 5.35 6.71 -27.70
C HIS A 427 5.59 6.51 -29.21
N SER A 428 6.40 7.37 -29.83
CA SER A 428 6.74 7.34 -31.26
C SER A 428 8.06 6.64 -31.54
N THR A 429 9.02 6.70 -30.61
CA THR A 429 10.38 6.17 -30.79
C THR A 429 10.54 4.75 -30.27
N ILE A 430 9.64 4.23 -29.43
CA ILE A 430 9.76 2.90 -28.82
C ILE A 430 9.81 1.77 -29.86
N ASP A 431 9.14 1.91 -31.00
CA ASP A 431 9.15 0.89 -32.05
C ASP A 431 10.45 0.86 -32.87
N THR A 432 11.14 1.99 -32.98
CA THR A 432 12.36 2.14 -33.78
C THR A 432 13.64 2.08 -32.95
N GLU A 433 13.64 2.74 -31.79
CA GLU A 433 14.80 2.91 -30.91
C GLU A 433 14.76 1.99 -29.69
N GLY A 434 13.56 1.53 -29.28
CA GLY A 434 13.39 0.72 -28.09
C GLY A 434 13.68 1.48 -26.78
N ARG A 435 13.96 0.72 -25.72
CA ARG A 435 14.30 1.23 -24.38
C ARG A 435 15.77 1.65 -24.33
N THR A 436 16.09 2.64 -23.50
CA THR A 436 17.49 3.05 -23.28
C THR A 436 18.28 1.97 -22.52
N THR A 437 17.63 1.25 -21.61
CA THR A 437 18.24 0.16 -20.85
C THR A 437 17.32 -1.07 -20.74
N ASP A 438 17.94 -2.25 -20.76
CA ASP A 438 17.25 -3.55 -20.62
C ASP A 438 16.76 -3.80 -19.19
N ARG A 439 17.38 -3.15 -18.18
CA ARG A 439 17.09 -3.33 -16.75
C ARG A 439 17.25 -2.03 -15.99
N ARG A 440 16.42 -1.82 -14.96
CA ARG A 440 16.64 -0.77 -13.95
C ARG A 440 17.94 -1.02 -13.19
N GLY A 441 18.69 0.05 -12.93
CA GLY A 441 19.98 0.02 -12.23
C GLY A 441 19.92 -0.41 -10.75
N ASP A 442 18.74 -0.46 -10.14
CA ASP A 442 18.55 -0.72 -8.71
C ASP A 442 17.59 -1.89 -8.41
N PHE A 443 17.59 -2.86 -9.32
CA PHE A 443 16.78 -4.08 -9.34
C PHE A 443 16.59 -4.74 -7.95
N ASP A 444 17.63 -4.81 -7.12
CA ASP A 444 17.57 -5.47 -5.82
C ASP A 444 17.07 -4.59 -4.65
N GLN A 445 17.10 -3.25 -4.79
CA GLN A 445 16.70 -2.33 -3.71
C GLN A 445 15.19 -2.02 -3.68
N ILE A 446 14.51 -2.09 -4.83
CA ILE A 446 13.07 -1.74 -4.94
C ILE A 446 12.18 -2.93 -4.60
N PHE A 447 12.48 -4.09 -5.18
CA PHE A 447 11.55 -5.21 -5.20
C PHE A 447 11.63 -6.10 -3.94
N GLY A 448 12.57 -5.80 -3.04
CA GLY A 448 12.81 -6.53 -1.80
C GLY A 448 13.72 -7.75 -1.98
N GLY A 449 13.95 -8.50 -0.91
CA GLY A 449 14.70 -9.75 -0.98
C GLY A 449 13.97 -10.78 -1.84
N TRP A 450 14.51 -11.11 -3.01
CA TRP A 450 13.92 -12.08 -3.94
C TRP A 450 13.68 -13.47 -3.32
N SER A 451 14.43 -13.85 -2.29
CA SER A 451 14.21 -15.09 -1.54
C SER A 451 12.83 -15.15 -0.87
N GLU A 452 12.37 -14.05 -0.27
CA GLU A 452 11.06 -13.99 0.40
C GLU A 452 9.92 -14.01 -0.64
N VAL A 453 10.16 -13.43 -1.81
CA VAL A 453 9.21 -13.47 -2.95
C VAL A 453 9.13 -14.89 -3.53
N ALA A 454 10.25 -15.60 -3.60
CA ALA A 454 10.31 -16.96 -4.15
C ALA A 454 9.43 -17.95 -3.38
N ASP A 455 9.50 -17.93 -2.04
CA ASP A 455 8.70 -18.81 -1.20
C ASP A 455 7.21 -18.60 -1.44
N ARG A 456 6.73 -17.35 -1.44
CA ARG A 456 5.30 -17.07 -1.71
C ARG A 456 4.91 -17.34 -3.16
N ALA A 457 5.76 -17.04 -4.13
CA ALA A 457 5.51 -17.31 -5.55
C ALA A 457 5.31 -18.81 -5.81
N GLN A 458 6.04 -19.70 -5.10
CA GLN A 458 5.83 -21.14 -5.20
C GLN A 458 4.43 -21.56 -4.69
N HIS A 459 3.95 -20.95 -3.60
CA HIS A 459 2.62 -21.21 -3.06
C HIS A 459 1.52 -20.73 -4.01
N THR A 460 1.65 -19.52 -4.57
CA THR A 460 0.64 -18.99 -5.51
C THR A 460 0.67 -19.70 -6.87
N ALA A 461 1.83 -20.19 -7.31
CA ALA A 461 1.96 -20.93 -8.56
C ALA A 461 1.42 -22.36 -8.46
N ALA A 462 1.30 -22.93 -7.25
CA ALA A 462 0.73 -24.26 -7.03
C ALA A 462 -0.75 -24.28 -7.47
N GLY A 463 -1.02 -24.91 -8.61
CA GLY A 463 -2.37 -25.00 -9.15
C GLY A 463 -3.24 -25.96 -8.33
N PRO A 464 -4.53 -25.64 -8.12
CA PRO A 464 -5.45 -26.56 -7.46
C PRO A 464 -5.68 -27.80 -8.33
N THR A 465 -5.78 -28.97 -7.71
CA THR A 465 -6.27 -30.19 -8.35
C THR A 465 -7.79 -30.23 -8.27
N THR A 466 -8.45 -30.57 -9.38
CA THR A 466 -9.91 -30.79 -9.41
C THR A 466 -10.22 -32.27 -9.19
N THR A 467 -11.26 -32.55 -8.41
CA THR A 467 -11.84 -33.91 -8.29
C THR A 467 -13.11 -34.07 -9.12
N SER A 468 -13.64 -32.95 -9.64
CA SER A 468 -14.87 -32.90 -10.42
C SER A 468 -14.70 -33.54 -11.81
N ASP A 469 -15.72 -34.33 -12.19
CA ASP A 469 -15.81 -34.98 -13.50
C ASP A 469 -16.11 -33.95 -14.60
N PHE A 470 -15.27 -33.92 -15.65
CA PHE A 470 -15.44 -32.98 -16.77
C PHE A 470 -16.80 -33.10 -17.44
N ALA A 471 -17.31 -34.32 -17.65
CA ALA A 471 -18.57 -34.50 -18.35
C ALA A 471 -19.76 -33.98 -17.53
N ALA A 472 -19.72 -34.13 -16.20
CA ALA A 472 -20.70 -33.54 -15.29
C ALA A 472 -20.63 -32.01 -15.27
N ALA A 473 -19.43 -31.44 -15.16
CA ALA A 473 -19.23 -29.99 -15.19
C ALA A 473 -19.68 -29.37 -16.54
N PHE A 474 -19.35 -30.02 -17.65
CA PHE A 474 -19.73 -29.57 -18.99
C PHE A 474 -21.25 -29.60 -19.19
N ARG A 475 -21.94 -30.69 -18.83
CA ARG A 475 -23.41 -30.76 -18.88
C ARG A 475 -24.08 -29.71 -17.99
N ALA A 476 -23.47 -29.38 -16.84
CA ALA A 476 -23.96 -28.29 -16.01
C ALA A 476 -23.86 -26.95 -16.75
N ALA A 477 -22.74 -26.70 -17.43
CA ALA A 477 -22.52 -25.47 -18.22
C ALA A 477 -23.48 -25.36 -19.41
N GLU A 478 -23.82 -26.46 -20.08
CA GLU A 478 -24.82 -26.46 -21.16
C GLU A 478 -26.22 -26.07 -20.66
N ARG A 479 -26.55 -26.37 -19.40
CA ARG A 479 -27.87 -26.11 -18.82
C ARG A 479 -27.97 -24.73 -18.17
N ASP A 480 -26.94 -24.34 -17.42
CA ASP A 480 -26.90 -23.09 -16.67
C ASP A 480 -25.45 -22.58 -16.61
N PRO A 481 -24.95 -21.92 -17.67
CA PRO A 481 -23.53 -21.58 -17.80
C PRO A 481 -23.02 -20.67 -16.68
N ALA A 482 -23.89 -19.86 -16.07
CA ALA A 482 -23.51 -18.90 -15.03
C ALA A 482 -23.80 -19.39 -13.59
N GLY A 483 -24.31 -20.62 -13.43
CA GLY A 483 -24.71 -21.22 -12.15
C GLY A 483 -23.82 -22.37 -11.67
N LEU A 484 -22.59 -22.50 -12.17
CA LEU A 484 -21.67 -23.57 -11.76
C LEU A 484 -20.99 -23.24 -10.44
N THR A 485 -20.51 -24.30 -9.76
CA THR A 485 -19.61 -24.14 -8.60
C THR A 485 -18.19 -23.78 -9.06
N ASP A 486 -17.40 -23.17 -8.17
CA ASP A 486 -15.99 -22.84 -8.44
C ASP A 486 -15.18 -24.08 -8.85
N GLU A 487 -15.46 -25.27 -8.30
CA GLU A 487 -14.78 -26.52 -8.68
C GLU A 487 -15.15 -26.96 -10.11
N GLN A 488 -16.42 -26.79 -10.51
CA GLN A 488 -16.85 -27.08 -11.88
C GLN A 488 -16.22 -26.09 -12.87
N TYR A 489 -16.22 -24.79 -12.56
CA TYR A 489 -15.53 -23.79 -13.38
C TYR A 489 -14.03 -24.08 -13.48
N LEU A 490 -13.39 -24.45 -12.38
CA LEU A 490 -11.99 -24.85 -12.37
C LEU A 490 -11.75 -26.05 -13.28
N THR A 491 -12.63 -27.05 -13.26
CA THR A 491 -12.56 -28.21 -14.16
C THR A 491 -12.59 -27.81 -15.63
N LEU A 492 -13.46 -26.86 -16.00
CA LEU A 492 -13.50 -26.33 -17.37
C LEU A 492 -12.25 -25.49 -17.68
N MET A 493 -11.78 -24.71 -16.71
CA MET A 493 -10.59 -23.86 -16.81
C MET A 493 -9.30 -24.67 -16.96
N THR A 494 -9.26 -25.92 -16.50
CA THR A 494 -8.15 -26.88 -16.62
C THR A 494 -8.36 -27.92 -17.74
N ALA A 495 -9.42 -27.80 -18.57
CA ALA A 495 -9.67 -28.72 -19.68
C ALA A 495 -8.61 -28.66 -20.79
N GLU A 496 -8.29 -29.80 -21.42
CA GLU A 496 -7.29 -29.90 -22.49
C GLU A 496 -7.83 -30.63 -23.72
N GLY A 497 -7.15 -30.47 -24.86
CA GLY A 497 -7.49 -31.15 -26.12
C GLY A 497 -8.97 -31.02 -26.48
N ARG A 498 -9.62 -32.16 -26.76
CA ARG A 498 -11.04 -32.22 -27.16
C ARG A 498 -11.99 -31.65 -26.11
N SER A 499 -11.66 -31.76 -24.83
CA SER A 499 -12.46 -31.18 -23.76
C SER A 499 -12.44 -29.66 -23.82
N LEU A 500 -11.27 -29.06 -24.07
CA LEU A 500 -11.15 -27.62 -24.28
C LEU A 500 -11.86 -27.15 -25.56
N ASP A 501 -11.80 -27.94 -26.64
CA ASP A 501 -12.52 -27.63 -27.87
C ASP A 501 -14.04 -27.58 -27.64
N ALA A 502 -14.58 -28.50 -26.84
CA ALA A 502 -15.99 -28.48 -26.45
C ALA A 502 -16.35 -27.23 -25.62
N VAL A 503 -15.50 -26.86 -24.64
CA VAL A 503 -15.68 -25.63 -23.84
C VAL A 503 -15.64 -24.38 -24.72
N ALA A 504 -14.69 -24.30 -25.65
CA ALA A 504 -14.57 -23.18 -26.58
C ALA A 504 -15.77 -23.09 -27.55
N SER A 505 -16.28 -24.23 -28.03
CA SER A 505 -17.48 -24.28 -28.87
C SER A 505 -18.71 -23.76 -28.11
N LEU A 506 -18.94 -24.25 -26.89
CA LEU A 506 -20.02 -23.76 -26.04
C LEU A 506 -19.89 -22.25 -25.80
N ALA A 507 -18.69 -21.77 -25.50
CA ALA A 507 -18.44 -20.35 -25.32
C ALA A 507 -18.73 -19.54 -26.59
N ASP A 508 -18.38 -20.04 -27.78
CA ASP A 508 -18.68 -19.34 -29.03
C ASP A 508 -20.19 -19.29 -29.35
N ASP A 509 -20.92 -20.36 -29.03
CA ASP A 509 -22.40 -20.39 -29.13
C ASP A 509 -23.04 -19.38 -28.16
N LEU A 510 -22.56 -19.32 -26.92
CA LEU A 510 -23.01 -18.35 -25.92
C LEU A 510 -22.67 -16.91 -26.34
N ARG A 511 -21.49 -16.69 -26.95
CA ARG A 511 -21.10 -15.40 -27.53
C ARG A 511 -22.09 -15.00 -28.62
N LYS A 512 -22.36 -15.89 -29.57
CA LYS A 512 -23.32 -15.64 -30.65
C LYS A 512 -24.71 -15.31 -30.11
N SER A 513 -25.18 -16.03 -29.10
CA SER A 513 -26.46 -15.73 -28.44
C SER A 513 -26.47 -14.38 -27.73
N ALA A 514 -25.35 -13.94 -27.17
CA ALA A 514 -25.27 -12.71 -26.38
C ALA A 514 -25.10 -11.46 -27.25
N VAL A 515 -24.33 -11.53 -28.34
CA VAL A 515 -23.90 -10.35 -29.11
C VAL A 515 -24.00 -10.50 -30.64
N GLY A 516 -24.45 -11.64 -31.15
CA GLY A 516 -24.53 -11.89 -32.59
C GLY A 516 -23.16 -12.18 -33.24
N GLU A 517 -23.04 -11.88 -34.53
CA GLU A 517 -21.85 -12.21 -35.34
C GLU A 517 -20.80 -11.09 -35.41
N ASP A 518 -21.19 -9.86 -35.08
CA ASP A 518 -20.29 -8.71 -35.19
C ASP A 518 -19.12 -8.83 -34.22
N VAL A 519 -17.92 -8.56 -34.73
CA VAL A 519 -16.72 -8.33 -33.94
C VAL A 519 -16.55 -6.82 -33.78
N THR A 520 -16.63 -6.34 -32.56
CA THR A 520 -16.60 -4.89 -32.27
C THR A 520 -15.19 -4.35 -32.10
N TYR A 521 -15.00 -3.07 -32.41
CA TYR A 521 -13.78 -2.31 -32.11
C TYR A 521 -14.10 -0.84 -31.83
N VAL A 522 -13.18 -0.12 -31.18
CA VAL A 522 -13.24 1.34 -31.01
C VAL A 522 -12.05 2.00 -31.69
N VAL A 523 -12.26 3.17 -32.29
CA VAL A 523 -11.16 4.02 -32.73
C VAL A 523 -10.77 4.89 -31.54
N ASN A 524 -9.61 4.61 -30.94
CA ASN A 524 -9.16 5.26 -29.73
C ASN A 524 -7.66 5.59 -29.76
N ARG A 525 -7.26 6.47 -28.84
CA ARG A 525 -5.85 6.73 -28.52
C ARG A 525 -5.59 6.47 -27.03
N ASN A 526 -4.57 5.67 -26.70
CA ASN A 526 -4.04 5.67 -25.34
C ASN A 526 -3.22 6.94 -25.14
N ILE A 527 -3.30 7.56 -23.97
CA ILE A 527 -2.43 8.69 -23.60
C ILE A 527 -1.88 8.38 -22.22
N ASN A 528 -0.59 8.04 -22.19
CA ASN A 528 0.10 7.86 -20.94
C ASN A 528 0.69 9.17 -20.45
N PHE A 529 0.02 9.89 -19.55
CA PHE A 529 0.44 11.25 -19.17
C PHE A 529 1.73 11.29 -18.32
N THR A 530 2.12 10.16 -17.71
CA THR A 530 3.43 9.98 -17.09
C THR A 530 3.74 8.49 -16.94
N ASN A 531 5.00 8.10 -17.02
CA ASN A 531 5.45 6.76 -16.61
C ASN A 531 6.19 6.76 -15.27
N VAL A 532 6.30 7.91 -14.60
CA VAL A 532 6.92 8.03 -13.27
C VAL A 532 6.03 7.36 -12.23
N CYS A 533 6.54 6.33 -11.56
CA CYS A 533 5.76 5.53 -10.62
C CYS A 533 6.60 4.95 -9.48
N TYR A 534 6.15 5.16 -8.26
CA TYR A 534 6.85 4.75 -7.02
C TYR A 534 6.30 3.49 -6.35
N VAL A 535 5.25 2.88 -6.91
CA VAL A 535 4.64 1.65 -6.37
C VAL A 535 5.60 0.45 -6.41
N GLY A 536 6.44 0.38 -7.44
CA GLY A 536 7.43 -0.69 -7.58
C GLY A 536 6.83 -2.06 -7.92
N CYS A 537 5.87 -2.11 -8.85
CA CYS A 537 5.30 -3.38 -9.31
C CYS A 537 6.33 -4.26 -10.04
N ARG A 538 6.54 -5.50 -9.55
CA ARG A 538 7.55 -6.45 -10.06
C ARG A 538 7.23 -7.00 -11.45
N PHE A 539 5.99 -6.84 -11.92
CA PHE A 539 5.58 -7.23 -13.28
C PHE A 539 5.64 -6.07 -14.28
N CYS A 540 5.75 -4.83 -13.80
CA CYS A 540 5.56 -3.65 -14.63
C CYS A 540 6.91 -3.19 -15.17
N ALA A 541 7.06 -3.27 -16.50
CA ALA A 541 8.23 -2.76 -17.21
C ALA A 541 8.06 -1.29 -17.66
N PHE A 542 6.85 -0.73 -17.52
CA PHE A 542 6.50 0.64 -17.93
C PHE A 542 6.91 1.68 -16.88
N ALA A 543 6.74 1.36 -15.59
CA ALA A 543 7.07 2.25 -14.50
C ALA A 543 8.56 2.66 -14.54
N GLN A 544 8.83 3.96 -14.43
CA GLN A 544 10.15 4.57 -14.28
C GLN A 544 10.22 5.39 -12.99
N ARG A 545 11.40 5.54 -12.40
CA ARG A 545 11.64 6.62 -11.43
C ARG A 545 11.89 7.90 -12.19
N ARG A 546 11.66 9.04 -11.55
CA ARG A 546 11.92 10.34 -12.18
C ARG A 546 13.36 10.51 -12.69
N THR A 547 14.32 9.79 -12.12
CA THR A 547 15.74 9.83 -12.49
C THR A 547 16.13 8.79 -13.56
N ASP A 548 15.23 7.90 -13.97
CA ASP A 548 15.53 6.87 -14.98
C ASP A 548 15.51 7.51 -16.38
N ASP A 549 16.33 7.01 -17.31
CA ASP A 549 16.52 7.63 -18.65
C ASP A 549 15.23 7.67 -19.49
N ASP A 550 14.40 6.63 -19.37
CA ASP A 550 13.12 6.52 -20.08
C ASP A 550 11.95 7.18 -19.32
N ALA A 551 12.21 7.86 -18.20
CA ALA A 551 11.16 8.54 -17.45
C ALA A 551 10.62 9.74 -18.23
N TYR A 552 9.31 9.99 -18.14
CA TYR A 552 8.69 11.18 -18.72
C TYR A 552 7.40 11.60 -18.03
N THR A 553 7.03 12.86 -18.21
CA THR A 553 5.72 13.44 -17.85
C THR A 553 5.31 14.41 -18.95
N LEU A 554 4.09 14.25 -19.47
CA LEU A 554 3.53 15.10 -20.53
C LEU A 554 3.01 16.41 -19.94
N SER A 555 3.15 17.49 -20.71
CA SER A 555 2.46 18.75 -20.42
C SER A 555 0.99 18.70 -20.80
N LEU A 556 0.18 19.62 -20.25
CA LEU A 556 -1.22 19.77 -20.67
C LEU A 556 -1.35 20.09 -22.17
N ASP A 557 -0.48 20.93 -22.72
CA ASP A 557 -0.45 21.23 -24.16
C ASP A 557 -0.18 19.96 -24.98
N GLN A 558 0.78 19.15 -24.55
CA GLN A 558 1.10 17.86 -25.18
C GLN A 558 -0.05 16.84 -25.09
N ILE A 559 -0.85 16.87 -24.03
CA ILE A 559 -2.07 16.07 -23.91
C ILE A 559 -3.13 16.60 -24.88
N ALA A 560 -3.34 17.92 -24.94
CA ALA A 560 -4.29 18.54 -25.85
C ALA A 560 -3.96 18.23 -27.31
N ASP A 561 -2.69 18.30 -27.71
CA ASP A 561 -2.21 17.99 -29.04
C ASP A 561 -2.57 16.56 -29.45
N ARG A 562 -2.26 15.59 -28.57
CA ARG A 562 -2.59 14.17 -28.81
C ARG A 562 -4.09 13.92 -28.95
N VAL A 563 -4.91 14.61 -28.15
CA VAL A 563 -6.38 14.52 -28.24
C VAL A 563 -6.89 15.11 -29.56
N ARG A 564 -6.36 16.26 -29.99
CA ARG A 564 -6.72 16.88 -31.29
C ARG A 564 -6.33 15.98 -32.47
N GLU A 565 -5.14 15.40 -32.42
CA GLU A 565 -4.68 14.42 -33.42
C GLU A 565 -5.58 13.19 -33.47
N ALA A 566 -5.91 12.61 -32.31
CA ALA A 566 -6.81 11.47 -32.24
C ALA A 566 -8.19 11.79 -32.82
N SER A 567 -8.75 12.95 -32.46
CA SER A 567 -10.03 13.41 -32.99
C SER A 567 -9.98 13.62 -34.51
N ALA A 568 -8.88 14.18 -35.04
CA ALA A 568 -8.70 14.38 -36.48
C ALA A 568 -8.61 13.05 -37.26
N LEU A 569 -8.15 11.98 -36.60
CA LEU A 569 -8.12 10.62 -37.12
C LEU A 569 -9.44 9.84 -36.89
N GLY A 570 -10.47 10.50 -36.36
CA GLY A 570 -11.79 9.91 -36.13
C GLY A 570 -11.91 9.08 -34.85
N ALA A 571 -11.00 9.25 -33.88
CA ALA A 571 -11.15 8.63 -32.58
C ALA A 571 -12.39 9.15 -31.85
N THR A 572 -13.09 8.22 -31.20
CA THR A 572 -14.25 8.50 -30.35
C THR A 572 -13.91 8.38 -28.87
N GLU A 573 -12.72 7.87 -28.54
CA GLU A 573 -12.26 7.63 -27.18
C GLU A 573 -10.79 8.01 -27.01
N VAL A 574 -10.45 8.60 -25.86
CA VAL A 574 -9.08 8.59 -25.33
C VAL A 574 -9.03 7.83 -24.02
N CYS A 575 -8.08 6.89 -23.92
CA CYS A 575 -7.81 6.14 -22.70
C CYS A 575 -6.60 6.75 -21.99
N MET A 576 -6.82 7.39 -20.83
CA MET A 576 -5.77 8.17 -20.15
C MET A 576 -5.35 7.52 -18.82
N GLN A 577 -4.09 7.13 -18.70
CA GLN A 577 -3.54 6.44 -17.51
C GLN A 577 -2.06 6.77 -17.30
N GLY A 578 -1.64 6.95 -16.05
CA GLY A 578 -0.26 7.27 -15.72
C GLY A 578 0.34 6.43 -14.60
N GLY A 579 1.62 6.66 -14.36
CA GLY A 579 2.29 6.20 -13.14
C GLY A 579 1.82 6.96 -11.90
N ILE A 580 2.10 6.40 -10.72
CA ILE A 580 1.79 7.02 -9.43
C ILE A 580 2.94 7.96 -9.06
N ASP A 581 2.94 9.16 -9.64
CA ASP A 581 3.94 10.19 -9.38
C ASP A 581 3.55 11.00 -8.12
N PRO A 582 4.38 11.03 -7.06
CA PRO A 582 4.12 11.81 -5.85
C PRO A 582 4.12 13.33 -6.11
N ASN A 583 4.71 13.80 -7.21
CA ASN A 583 4.75 15.21 -7.59
C ASN A 583 3.50 15.70 -8.32
N LEU A 584 2.59 14.80 -8.75
CA LEU A 584 1.30 15.24 -9.26
C LEU A 584 0.46 15.83 -8.13
N SER A 585 -0.07 17.01 -8.39
CA SER A 585 -0.97 17.75 -7.51
C SER A 585 -2.33 17.09 -7.41
N SER A 586 -3.15 17.55 -6.47
CA SER A 586 -4.53 17.08 -6.34
C SER A 586 -5.43 17.53 -7.50
N SER A 587 -5.13 18.67 -8.14
CA SER A 587 -5.92 19.23 -9.25
C SER A 587 -5.55 18.71 -10.63
N ASP A 588 -4.32 18.20 -10.81
CA ASP A 588 -3.78 17.77 -12.11
C ASP A 588 -4.72 16.79 -12.84
N TYR A 589 -5.34 15.86 -12.11
CA TYR A 589 -6.29 14.89 -12.68
C TYR A 589 -7.52 15.55 -13.32
N ALA A 590 -8.10 16.56 -12.66
CA ALA A 590 -9.22 17.30 -13.23
C ALA A 590 -8.77 18.15 -14.43
N ASP A 591 -7.56 18.70 -14.38
CA ASP A 591 -7.01 19.52 -15.45
C ASP A 591 -6.69 18.71 -16.70
N ILE A 592 -6.23 17.45 -16.56
CA ILE A 592 -6.10 16.50 -17.68
C ILE A 592 -7.45 16.29 -18.38
N ILE A 593 -8.51 16.02 -17.62
CA ILE A 593 -9.85 15.78 -18.16
C ILE A 593 -10.36 17.03 -18.89
N ARG A 594 -10.28 18.21 -18.24
CA ARG A 594 -10.73 19.48 -18.83
C ARG A 594 -9.98 19.81 -20.10
N THR A 595 -8.66 19.59 -20.10
CA THR A 595 -7.80 19.82 -21.26
C THR A 595 -8.22 18.92 -22.43
N ALA A 596 -8.47 17.63 -22.18
CA ALA A 596 -8.96 16.72 -23.21
C ALA A 596 -10.35 17.12 -23.75
N LYS A 597 -11.30 17.50 -22.87
CA LYS A 597 -12.63 18.00 -23.32
C LYS A 597 -12.55 19.32 -24.07
N GLN A 598 -11.65 20.24 -23.68
CA GLN A 598 -11.45 21.49 -24.42
C GLN A 598 -10.84 21.25 -25.80
N ALA A 599 -9.89 20.32 -25.90
CA ALA A 599 -9.26 19.92 -27.15
C ALA A 599 -10.24 19.23 -28.12
N ALA A 600 -11.14 18.39 -27.61
CA ALA A 600 -12.19 17.73 -28.39
C ALA A 600 -13.45 17.48 -27.54
N PRO A 601 -14.46 18.37 -27.57
CA PRO A 601 -15.64 18.29 -26.70
C PRO A 601 -16.46 17.00 -26.81
N GLY A 602 -16.48 16.37 -27.98
CA GLY A 602 -17.19 15.11 -28.23
C GLY A 602 -16.39 13.85 -27.88
N MET A 603 -15.13 13.98 -27.44
CA MET A 603 -14.28 12.84 -27.13
C MET A 603 -14.74 12.15 -25.83
N HIS A 604 -14.92 10.82 -25.87
CA HIS A 604 -15.16 10.03 -24.67
C HIS A 604 -13.86 9.89 -23.87
N ILE A 605 -13.90 10.24 -22.59
CA ILE A 605 -12.77 10.15 -21.67
C ILE A 605 -12.89 8.90 -20.81
N HIS A 606 -12.06 7.90 -21.12
CA HIS A 606 -11.88 6.69 -20.33
C HIS A 606 -10.60 6.82 -19.50
N ALA A 607 -10.69 7.28 -18.25
CA ALA A 607 -9.49 7.70 -17.51
C ALA A 607 -9.42 7.21 -16.07
N PHE A 608 -8.17 7.04 -15.63
CA PHE A 608 -7.72 6.72 -14.27
C PHE A 608 -8.07 5.33 -13.75
N SER A 609 -7.04 4.54 -13.50
CA SER A 609 -7.16 3.27 -12.79
C SER A 609 -7.66 3.47 -11.35
N PRO A 610 -8.25 2.44 -10.73
CA PRO A 610 -8.56 2.45 -9.30
C PRO A 610 -7.35 2.77 -8.39
N MET A 611 -6.12 2.45 -8.80
CA MET A 611 -4.92 2.84 -8.05
C MET A 611 -4.67 4.35 -8.11
N GLU A 612 -4.87 4.98 -9.27
CA GLU A 612 -4.79 6.43 -9.44
C GLU A 612 -5.90 7.12 -8.65
N ILE A 613 -7.14 6.64 -8.74
CA ILE A 613 -8.30 7.17 -7.99
C ILE A 613 -8.05 7.11 -6.47
N ALA A 614 -7.57 5.97 -5.97
CA ALA A 614 -7.24 5.82 -4.55
C ALA A 614 -6.17 6.83 -4.09
N THR A 615 -5.11 6.99 -4.89
CA THR A 615 -4.01 7.89 -4.56
C THR A 615 -4.42 9.36 -4.67
N ALA A 616 -5.15 9.72 -5.73
CA ALA A 616 -5.59 11.09 -6.00
C ALA A 616 -6.60 11.58 -4.96
N SER A 617 -7.61 10.77 -4.63
CA SER A 617 -8.59 11.11 -3.58
C SER A 617 -7.93 11.25 -2.20
N ALA A 618 -6.98 10.36 -1.86
CA ALA A 618 -6.22 10.45 -0.62
C ALA A 618 -5.35 11.72 -0.55
N LYS A 619 -4.63 12.07 -1.64
CA LYS A 619 -3.87 13.32 -1.76
C LYS A 619 -4.76 14.55 -1.60
N ALA A 620 -5.91 14.55 -2.29
CA ALA A 620 -6.92 15.60 -2.22
C ALA A 620 -7.66 15.65 -0.88
N ASN A 621 -7.46 14.66 0.01
CA ASN A 621 -8.10 14.56 1.31
C ASN A 621 -9.63 14.53 1.25
N VAL A 622 -10.18 13.88 0.22
CA VAL A 622 -11.63 13.75 0.02
C VAL A 622 -12.03 12.27 -0.13
N PRO A 623 -13.26 11.88 0.23
CA PRO A 623 -13.78 10.57 -0.08
C PRO A 623 -13.73 10.27 -1.60
N VAL A 624 -13.51 9.00 -1.96
CA VAL A 624 -13.52 8.56 -3.37
C VAL A 624 -14.79 8.97 -4.11
N ARG A 625 -15.95 8.92 -3.43
CA ARG A 625 -17.23 9.35 -3.99
C ARG A 625 -17.17 10.81 -4.46
N ASP A 626 -16.73 11.71 -3.58
CA ASP A 626 -16.70 13.15 -3.85
C ASP A 626 -15.66 13.47 -4.93
N TRP A 627 -14.51 12.79 -4.90
CA TRP A 627 -13.49 12.93 -5.94
C TRP A 627 -14.01 12.48 -7.31
N LEU A 628 -14.69 11.34 -7.39
CA LEU A 628 -15.30 10.85 -8.63
C LEU A 628 -16.41 11.78 -9.14
N MET A 629 -17.20 12.39 -8.25
CA MET A 629 -18.17 13.42 -8.62
C MET A 629 -17.47 14.64 -9.22
N GLN A 630 -16.38 15.11 -8.62
CA GLN A 630 -15.58 16.21 -9.17
C GLN A 630 -15.00 15.87 -10.55
N MET A 631 -14.51 14.63 -10.75
CA MET A 631 -13.99 14.21 -12.06
C MET A 631 -15.11 14.11 -13.10
N LYS A 632 -16.30 13.63 -12.71
CA LYS A 632 -17.49 13.60 -13.58
C LYS A 632 -17.89 15.01 -14.00
N ASP A 633 -17.90 15.97 -13.07
CA ASP A 633 -18.16 17.38 -13.37
C ASP A 633 -17.09 18.00 -14.27
N ALA A 634 -15.83 17.54 -14.18
CA ALA A 634 -14.75 17.93 -15.07
C ALA A 634 -14.90 17.34 -16.50
N GLY A 635 -15.69 16.28 -16.67
CA GLY A 635 -15.95 15.62 -17.95
C GLY A 635 -15.51 14.15 -18.05
N LEU A 636 -15.24 13.46 -16.93
CA LEU A 636 -14.96 12.02 -16.94
C LEU A 636 -16.21 11.24 -17.35
N ASP A 637 -16.07 10.34 -18.33
CA ASP A 637 -17.20 9.53 -18.83
C ASP A 637 -17.19 8.10 -18.23
N THR A 638 -16.06 7.40 -18.28
CA THR A 638 -15.89 6.04 -17.71
C THR A 638 -14.49 5.83 -17.11
N ILE A 639 -14.33 4.79 -16.30
CA ILE A 639 -13.01 4.43 -15.71
C ILE A 639 -12.49 3.07 -16.22
N PRO A 640 -11.19 2.91 -16.46
CA PRO A 640 -10.60 1.63 -16.80
C PRO A 640 -10.55 0.67 -15.59
N GLY A 641 -10.87 -0.60 -15.80
CA GLY A 641 -10.77 -1.67 -14.81
C GLY A 641 -9.35 -2.18 -14.54
N THR A 642 -8.32 -1.39 -14.86
CA THR A 642 -6.90 -1.75 -14.65
C THR A 642 -6.56 -1.75 -13.15
N ALA A 643 -5.29 -2.02 -12.81
CA ALA A 643 -4.84 -2.27 -11.44
C ALA A 643 -5.54 -3.45 -10.74
N ALA A 644 -6.37 -4.22 -11.46
CA ALA A 644 -6.97 -5.45 -11.00
C ALA A 644 -5.96 -6.59 -10.98
N GLU A 645 -5.14 -6.77 -12.03
CA GLU A 645 -4.24 -7.92 -12.20
C GLU A 645 -4.97 -9.23 -11.84
N ILE A 646 -4.66 -9.81 -10.69
CA ILE A 646 -5.50 -10.79 -10.00
C ILE A 646 -6.07 -10.13 -8.74
N LEU A 647 -7.38 -10.26 -8.50
CA LEU A 647 -8.07 -9.81 -7.29
C LEU A 647 -7.91 -10.84 -6.16
N ASP A 648 -6.65 -11.15 -5.85
CA ASP A 648 -6.22 -12.05 -4.79
C ASP A 648 -5.00 -11.41 -4.10
N ASP A 649 -5.10 -11.14 -2.80
CA ASP A 649 -4.08 -10.35 -2.11
C ASP A 649 -2.73 -11.09 -1.97
N ASP A 650 -2.70 -12.42 -2.02
CA ASP A 650 -1.45 -13.20 -2.01
C ASP A 650 -0.73 -13.05 -3.35
N VAL A 651 -1.45 -13.21 -4.46
CA VAL A 651 -0.91 -12.96 -5.81
C VAL A 651 -0.46 -11.51 -5.95
N ARG A 652 -1.28 -10.55 -5.51
CA ARG A 652 -0.94 -9.11 -5.58
C ARG A 652 0.31 -8.81 -4.78
N TRP A 653 0.48 -9.41 -3.62
CA TRP A 653 1.68 -9.24 -2.80
C TRP A 653 2.93 -9.71 -3.53
N VAL A 654 2.87 -10.89 -4.18
CA VAL A 654 3.99 -11.41 -4.99
C VAL A 654 4.30 -10.45 -6.14
N LEU A 655 3.27 -9.89 -6.77
CA LEU A 655 3.42 -8.91 -7.84
C LEU A 655 3.95 -7.55 -7.37
N THR A 656 3.69 -7.13 -6.13
CA THR A 656 4.05 -5.79 -5.63
C THR A 656 3.80 -5.64 -4.13
N LYS A 657 4.66 -4.86 -3.46
CA LYS A 657 4.45 -4.52 -2.04
C LYS A 657 3.46 -3.38 -1.83
N GLY A 658 3.24 -2.51 -2.82
CA GLY A 658 2.58 -1.20 -2.59
C GLY A 658 1.23 -0.99 -3.28
N LYS A 659 0.65 -2.03 -3.88
CA LYS A 659 -0.61 -1.90 -4.61
C LYS A 659 -1.80 -1.95 -3.67
N LEU A 660 -2.87 -1.23 -4.01
CA LEU A 660 -4.12 -1.25 -3.26
C LEU A 660 -4.62 -2.69 -3.03
N PRO A 661 -5.18 -3.02 -1.86
CA PRO A 661 -5.82 -4.32 -1.62
C PRO A 661 -6.99 -4.60 -2.59
N ALA A 662 -7.31 -5.87 -2.83
CA ALA A 662 -8.45 -6.24 -3.70
C ALA A 662 -9.78 -5.63 -3.20
N SER A 663 -9.98 -5.58 -1.89
CA SER A 663 -11.16 -4.96 -1.27
C SER A 663 -11.29 -3.46 -1.60
N GLU A 664 -10.18 -2.73 -1.66
CA GLU A 664 -10.18 -1.31 -2.01
C GLU A 664 -10.47 -1.09 -3.50
N TRP A 665 -9.95 -1.97 -4.38
CA TRP A 665 -10.30 -1.95 -5.80
C TRP A 665 -11.82 -2.15 -6.00
N ILE A 666 -12.39 -3.15 -5.32
CA ILE A 666 -13.84 -3.44 -5.38
C ILE A 666 -14.65 -2.22 -4.91
N ARG A 667 -14.26 -1.61 -3.78
CA ARG A 667 -14.95 -0.43 -3.22
C ARG A 667 -14.95 0.76 -4.19
N ILE A 668 -13.83 1.03 -4.86
CA ILE A 668 -13.71 2.15 -5.81
C ILE A 668 -14.61 1.92 -7.03
N VAL A 669 -14.57 0.72 -7.60
CA VAL A 669 -15.39 0.36 -8.77
C VAL A 669 -16.88 0.37 -8.41
N GLU A 670 -17.26 -0.18 -7.26
CA GLU A 670 -18.63 -0.13 -6.74
C GLU A 670 -19.10 1.32 -6.57
N THR A 671 -18.28 2.19 -5.98
CA THR A 671 -18.59 3.62 -5.81
C THR A 671 -18.77 4.32 -7.16
N ALA A 672 -17.92 4.03 -8.16
CA ALA A 672 -18.06 4.58 -9.49
C ALA A 672 -19.38 4.16 -10.14
N HIS A 673 -19.74 2.88 -10.04
CA HIS A 673 -20.99 2.35 -10.59
C HIS A 673 -22.23 2.97 -9.92
N GLU A 674 -22.21 3.14 -8.59
CA GLU A 674 -23.27 3.84 -7.84
C GLU A 674 -23.47 5.30 -8.29
N LEU A 675 -22.42 5.96 -8.76
CA LEU A 675 -22.46 7.32 -9.32
C LEU A 675 -22.84 7.35 -10.82
N GLY A 676 -23.14 6.19 -11.40
CA GLY A 676 -23.45 6.03 -12.82
C GLY A 676 -22.23 6.13 -13.74
N ILE A 677 -21.01 6.05 -13.20
CA ILE A 677 -19.77 5.99 -13.97
C ILE A 677 -19.50 4.52 -14.28
N ARG A 678 -19.56 4.14 -15.56
CA ARG A 678 -19.32 2.75 -15.99
C ARG A 678 -17.83 2.44 -15.97
N SER A 679 -17.48 1.15 -15.92
CA SER A 679 -16.08 0.74 -16.04
C SER A 679 -15.88 -0.48 -16.93
N SER A 680 -14.67 -0.61 -17.47
CA SER A 680 -14.17 -1.90 -17.93
C SER A 680 -13.77 -2.78 -16.75
N SER A 681 -13.51 -4.06 -16.99
CA SER A 681 -12.92 -4.99 -16.01
C SER A 681 -11.75 -5.73 -16.65
N THR A 682 -10.64 -5.91 -15.93
CA THR A 682 -9.43 -6.50 -16.50
C THR A 682 -8.89 -7.63 -15.63
N MET A 683 -8.26 -8.64 -16.25
CA MET A 683 -7.52 -9.68 -15.54
C MET A 683 -6.18 -9.92 -16.23
N MET A 684 -5.07 -9.59 -15.56
CA MET A 684 -3.74 -9.99 -16.02
C MET A 684 -3.44 -11.40 -15.51
N TYR A 685 -3.11 -12.34 -16.39
CA TYR A 685 -2.95 -13.74 -16.03
C TYR A 685 -1.77 -14.41 -16.75
N GLY A 686 -1.35 -15.58 -16.26
CA GLY A 686 -0.24 -16.34 -16.82
C GLY A 686 1.12 -15.98 -16.22
N HIS A 687 1.15 -15.38 -15.03
CA HIS A 687 2.37 -15.07 -14.28
C HIS A 687 2.56 -16.07 -13.12
N VAL A 688 2.65 -15.57 -11.89
CA VAL A 688 2.70 -16.33 -10.63
C VAL A 688 1.35 -16.88 -10.16
N ASP A 689 0.30 -16.63 -10.93
CA ASP A 689 -1.06 -17.07 -10.69
C ASP A 689 -1.30 -18.50 -11.19
N ASN A 690 -2.50 -19.02 -10.93
CA ASN A 690 -2.96 -20.33 -11.37
C ASN A 690 -4.46 -20.30 -11.72
N PRO A 691 -5.02 -21.36 -12.34
CA PRO A 691 -6.43 -21.40 -12.73
C PRO A 691 -7.46 -21.13 -11.62
N GLY A 692 -7.17 -21.50 -10.37
CA GLY A 692 -8.03 -21.21 -9.23
C GLY A 692 -8.14 -19.71 -8.97
N HIS A 693 -7.03 -18.98 -9.09
CA HIS A 693 -7.02 -17.52 -8.99
C HIS A 693 -7.84 -16.85 -10.11
N TRP A 694 -7.84 -17.42 -11.32
CA TRP A 694 -8.63 -16.90 -12.45
C TRP A 694 -10.14 -17.06 -12.20
N VAL A 695 -10.56 -18.23 -11.71
CA VAL A 695 -11.94 -18.47 -11.31
C VAL A 695 -12.35 -17.54 -10.17
N GLY A 696 -11.51 -17.37 -9.15
CA GLY A 696 -11.78 -16.46 -8.03
C GLY A 696 -11.91 -14.99 -8.49
N HIS A 697 -11.08 -14.55 -9.44
CA HIS A 697 -11.18 -13.23 -10.04
C HIS A 697 -12.50 -13.06 -10.79
N LEU A 698 -12.85 -14.00 -11.69
CA LEU A 698 -14.09 -13.94 -12.46
C LEU A 698 -15.33 -13.97 -11.57
N ARG A 699 -15.31 -14.75 -10.48
CA ARG A 699 -16.36 -14.73 -9.45
C ARG A 699 -16.51 -13.35 -8.83
N THR A 700 -15.40 -12.71 -8.46
CA THR A 700 -15.42 -11.36 -7.89
C THR A 700 -16.06 -10.35 -8.85
N LEU A 701 -15.70 -10.40 -10.13
CA LEU A 701 -16.32 -9.54 -11.16
C LEU A 701 -17.81 -9.83 -11.35
N ARG A 702 -18.19 -11.12 -11.39
CA ARG A 702 -19.58 -11.58 -11.48
C ARG A 702 -20.43 -11.04 -10.33
N ASP A 703 -19.96 -11.23 -9.09
CA ASP A 703 -20.68 -10.85 -7.88
C ASP A 703 -20.81 -9.32 -7.78
N LEU A 704 -19.79 -8.57 -8.21
CA LEU A 704 -19.86 -7.10 -8.29
C LEU A 704 -20.82 -6.64 -9.41
N GLN A 705 -20.84 -7.32 -10.56
CA GLN A 705 -21.78 -7.03 -11.64
C GLN A 705 -23.22 -7.32 -11.22
N ASP A 706 -23.48 -8.38 -10.44
CA ASP A 706 -24.81 -8.68 -9.90
C ASP A 706 -25.32 -7.58 -8.97
N ARG A 707 -24.42 -6.93 -8.23
CA ARG A 707 -24.77 -5.82 -7.32
C ARG A 707 -24.98 -4.49 -8.05
N THR A 708 -24.15 -4.19 -9.05
CA THR A 708 -24.01 -2.83 -9.59
C THR A 708 -24.37 -2.69 -11.07
N GLY A 709 -24.27 -3.77 -11.84
CA GLY A 709 -24.48 -3.79 -13.29
C GLY A 709 -23.55 -2.90 -14.11
N GLY A 710 -22.52 -2.30 -13.49
CA GLY A 710 -21.75 -1.18 -14.04
C GLY A 710 -20.65 -1.53 -15.04
N PHE A 711 -20.22 -2.80 -15.11
CA PHE A 711 -19.23 -3.22 -16.08
C PHE A 711 -19.77 -3.22 -17.50
N THR A 712 -18.98 -2.69 -18.44
CA THR A 712 -19.27 -2.70 -19.88
C THR A 712 -18.64 -3.90 -20.59
N GLU A 713 -17.42 -4.26 -20.21
CA GLU A 713 -16.68 -5.36 -20.82
C GLU A 713 -15.71 -6.03 -19.84
N PHE A 714 -15.28 -7.24 -20.20
CA PHE A 714 -14.17 -7.95 -19.58
C PHE A 714 -12.99 -8.07 -20.54
N VAL A 715 -11.79 -7.76 -20.04
CA VAL A 715 -10.54 -7.71 -20.81
C VAL A 715 -9.51 -8.65 -20.19
N PRO A 716 -9.38 -9.88 -20.71
CA PRO A 716 -8.27 -10.77 -20.39
C PRO A 716 -6.96 -10.22 -20.96
N LEU A 717 -5.94 -10.10 -20.12
CA LEU A 717 -4.63 -9.54 -20.48
C LEU A 717 -3.53 -10.59 -20.25
N PRO A 718 -3.08 -11.31 -21.30
CA PRO A 718 -1.92 -12.19 -21.21
C PRO A 718 -0.69 -11.47 -20.67
N PHE A 719 -0.01 -12.07 -19.69
CA PHE A 719 1.23 -11.52 -19.14
C PHE A 719 2.35 -11.53 -20.20
N VAL A 720 2.90 -10.35 -20.47
CA VAL A 720 4.09 -10.16 -21.32
C VAL A 720 5.31 -10.08 -20.42
N HIS A 721 6.23 -11.03 -20.57
CA HIS A 721 7.21 -11.36 -19.54
C HIS A 721 8.63 -10.84 -19.82
N LEU A 722 8.98 -10.56 -21.08
CA LEU A 722 10.36 -10.39 -21.54
C LEU A 722 11.15 -9.35 -20.71
N ASN A 723 10.53 -8.21 -20.40
CA ASN A 723 11.16 -7.14 -19.61
C ASN A 723 10.60 -7.02 -18.18
N ALA A 724 9.77 -7.97 -17.73
CA ALA A 724 9.16 -7.92 -16.42
C ALA A 724 10.17 -8.34 -15.33
N PRO A 725 10.44 -7.51 -14.30
CA PRO A 725 11.42 -7.83 -13.26
C PRO A 725 11.24 -9.19 -12.59
N ILE A 726 9.99 -9.59 -12.31
CA ILE A 726 9.67 -10.87 -11.68
C ILE A 726 9.99 -12.08 -12.56
N TYR A 727 9.88 -11.95 -13.88
CA TYR A 727 10.30 -12.97 -14.83
C TYR A 727 11.82 -13.04 -14.93
N LEU A 728 12.48 -11.87 -15.01
CA LEU A 728 13.94 -11.78 -15.03
C LEU A 728 14.59 -12.34 -13.74
N ALA A 729 13.87 -12.30 -12.62
CA ALA A 729 14.26 -12.93 -11.35
C ALA A 729 14.00 -14.46 -11.31
N GLY A 730 13.41 -15.05 -12.35
CA GLY A 730 13.08 -16.47 -12.43
C GLY A 730 11.88 -16.90 -11.58
N LEU A 731 11.03 -15.95 -11.16
CA LEU A 731 9.93 -16.21 -10.22
C LEU A 731 8.55 -16.25 -10.88
N ALA A 732 8.43 -15.87 -12.15
CA ALA A 732 7.18 -15.92 -12.91
C ALA A 732 7.31 -16.81 -14.15
N ARG A 733 6.17 -17.31 -14.64
CA ARG A 733 6.06 -18.03 -15.91
C ARG A 733 6.35 -17.10 -17.10
N PRO A 734 6.77 -17.65 -18.26
CA PRO A 734 6.95 -16.89 -19.52
C PRO A 734 5.60 -16.52 -20.18
N GLY A 735 4.64 -16.04 -19.39
CA GLY A 735 3.28 -15.77 -19.83
C GLY A 735 2.39 -17.03 -19.93
N PRO A 736 1.10 -16.84 -20.25
CA PRO A 736 0.15 -17.93 -20.42
C PRO A 736 0.40 -18.68 -21.74
N THR A 737 0.10 -19.98 -21.74
CA THR A 737 0.12 -20.78 -22.96
C THR A 737 -1.07 -20.46 -23.87
N MET A 738 -1.04 -20.86 -25.15
CA MET A 738 -2.22 -20.74 -26.03
C MET A 738 -3.45 -21.47 -25.47
N ARG A 739 -3.22 -22.60 -24.79
CA ARG A 739 -4.25 -23.36 -24.09
C ARG A 739 -4.87 -22.54 -22.96
N ASP A 740 -4.05 -21.87 -22.14
CA ASP A 740 -4.53 -20.99 -21.08
C ASP A 740 -5.33 -19.82 -21.63
N ASN A 741 -4.85 -19.20 -22.72
CA ASN A 741 -5.57 -18.10 -23.38
C ASN A 741 -6.96 -18.54 -23.84
N ARG A 742 -7.08 -19.69 -24.52
CA ARG A 742 -8.39 -20.23 -24.93
C ARG A 742 -9.28 -20.51 -23.72
N ALA A 743 -8.75 -21.16 -22.69
CA ALA A 743 -9.50 -21.53 -21.49
C ALA A 743 -10.04 -20.30 -20.76
N VAL A 744 -9.21 -19.27 -20.56
CA VAL A 744 -9.61 -18.03 -19.88
C VAL A 744 -10.73 -17.33 -20.63
N HIS A 745 -10.63 -17.17 -21.95
CA HIS A 745 -11.69 -16.51 -22.73
C HIS A 745 -12.99 -17.34 -22.74
N ALA A 746 -12.88 -18.65 -22.95
CA ALA A 746 -14.05 -19.52 -23.03
C ALA A 746 -14.79 -19.63 -21.68
N VAL A 747 -14.05 -19.84 -20.59
CA VAL A 747 -14.64 -19.93 -19.25
C VAL A 747 -15.14 -18.57 -18.77
N ALA A 748 -14.48 -17.46 -19.10
CA ALA A 748 -15.02 -16.14 -18.81
C ALA A 748 -16.37 -15.90 -19.50
N ARG A 749 -16.51 -16.29 -20.77
CA ARG A 749 -17.78 -16.21 -21.50
C ARG A 749 -18.90 -17.02 -20.84
N ILE A 750 -18.58 -18.22 -20.36
CA ILE A 750 -19.52 -19.11 -19.68
C ILE A 750 -19.91 -18.51 -18.32
N MET A 751 -18.91 -18.17 -17.49
CA MET A 751 -19.10 -17.71 -16.11
C MET A 751 -19.76 -16.33 -16.00
N LEU A 752 -19.52 -15.44 -16.97
CA LEU A 752 -20.09 -14.09 -17.03
C LEU A 752 -21.33 -14.01 -17.93
N HIS A 753 -21.84 -15.14 -18.42
CA HIS A 753 -23.02 -15.18 -19.29
C HIS A 753 -24.23 -14.51 -18.61
N GLY A 754 -24.95 -13.68 -19.36
CA GLY A 754 -26.09 -12.90 -18.88
C GLY A 754 -25.73 -11.68 -18.01
N ARG A 755 -24.43 -11.40 -17.78
CA ARG A 755 -23.97 -10.31 -16.90
C ARG A 755 -23.03 -9.32 -17.59
N ILE A 756 -21.97 -9.82 -18.23
CA ILE A 756 -21.01 -9.02 -19.00
C ILE A 756 -21.02 -9.55 -20.44
N HIS A 757 -21.59 -8.78 -21.36
CA HIS A 757 -21.81 -9.22 -22.73
C HIS A 757 -20.56 -9.17 -23.59
N HIS A 758 -19.64 -8.24 -23.30
CA HIS A 758 -18.48 -8.00 -24.17
C HIS A 758 -17.20 -8.56 -23.53
N ILE A 759 -16.50 -9.41 -24.29
CA ILE A 759 -15.20 -9.95 -23.93
C ILE A 759 -14.20 -9.57 -25.01
N GLN A 760 -13.19 -8.80 -24.62
CA GLN A 760 -12.14 -8.32 -25.49
C GLN A 760 -11.05 -9.38 -25.67
N THR A 761 -10.31 -9.30 -26.78
CA THR A 761 -9.05 -9.99 -26.99
C THR A 761 -7.97 -8.99 -27.40
N SER A 762 -6.79 -9.10 -26.80
CA SER A 762 -5.69 -8.14 -27.00
C SER A 762 -4.78 -8.56 -28.16
N TRP A 763 -4.99 -7.99 -29.34
CA TRP A 763 -4.13 -8.23 -30.51
C TRP A 763 -2.67 -7.84 -30.28
N VAL A 764 -2.41 -6.81 -29.46
CA VAL A 764 -1.04 -6.39 -29.07
C VAL A 764 -0.32 -7.49 -28.29
N LYS A 765 -1.03 -8.43 -27.65
CA LYS A 765 -0.41 -9.47 -26.79
C LYS A 765 -0.42 -10.84 -27.44
N LEU A 766 -1.36 -11.10 -28.34
CA LEU A 766 -1.61 -12.42 -28.94
C LEU A 766 -1.26 -12.49 -30.43
N GLY A 767 -0.98 -11.35 -31.06
CA GLY A 767 -0.86 -11.24 -32.51
C GLY A 767 -2.17 -11.58 -33.23
N ILE A 768 -2.12 -11.62 -34.56
CA ILE A 768 -3.31 -11.85 -35.40
C ILE A 768 -3.88 -13.26 -35.18
N GLU A 769 -3.05 -14.29 -35.27
CA GLU A 769 -3.52 -15.68 -35.19
C GLU A 769 -4.07 -16.03 -33.80
N GLY A 770 -3.40 -15.60 -32.73
CA GLY A 770 -3.91 -15.79 -31.37
C GLY A 770 -5.25 -15.07 -31.15
N THR A 771 -5.39 -13.85 -31.68
CA THR A 771 -6.64 -13.08 -31.62
C THR A 771 -7.79 -13.81 -32.32
N ARG A 772 -7.56 -14.35 -33.52
CA ARG A 772 -8.55 -15.13 -34.27
C ARG A 772 -8.99 -16.37 -33.50
N VAL A 773 -8.08 -17.03 -32.81
CA VAL A 773 -8.40 -18.18 -31.94
C VAL A 773 -9.28 -17.75 -30.76
N MET A 774 -9.00 -16.61 -30.12
CA MET A 774 -9.82 -16.11 -29.01
C MET A 774 -11.22 -15.69 -29.44
N LEU A 775 -11.36 -15.05 -30.61
CA LEU A 775 -12.66 -14.71 -31.19
C LEU A 775 -13.52 -15.96 -31.46
N ARG A 776 -12.90 -17.08 -31.83
CA ARG A 776 -13.56 -18.40 -31.97
C ARG A 776 -13.74 -19.15 -30.64
N SER A 777 -13.34 -18.55 -29.52
CA SER A 777 -13.37 -19.16 -28.18
C SER A 777 -14.15 -18.30 -27.17
N GLY A 778 -15.07 -17.46 -27.63
CA GLY A 778 -15.99 -16.67 -26.78
C GLY A 778 -15.75 -15.17 -26.72
N ALA A 779 -14.64 -14.66 -27.27
CA ALA A 779 -14.40 -13.22 -27.41
C ALA A 779 -15.22 -12.62 -28.57
N ASN A 780 -15.55 -11.34 -28.48
CA ASN A 780 -16.31 -10.61 -29.49
C ASN A 780 -15.80 -9.19 -29.77
N ASP A 781 -14.72 -8.77 -29.13
CA ASP A 781 -14.22 -7.40 -29.22
C ASP A 781 -12.71 -7.38 -29.45
N LEU A 782 -12.25 -6.58 -30.41
CA LEU A 782 -10.83 -6.40 -30.75
C LEU A 782 -10.15 -5.30 -29.92
N GLY A 783 -10.92 -4.56 -29.12
CA GLY A 783 -10.45 -3.39 -28.40
C GLY A 783 -10.27 -2.19 -29.31
N GLY A 784 -9.17 -1.47 -29.08
CA GLY A 784 -8.88 -0.20 -29.72
C GLY A 784 -7.91 -0.28 -30.89
N THR A 785 -7.90 0.77 -31.71
CA THR A 785 -6.80 1.09 -32.64
C THR A 785 -5.53 1.53 -31.91
N LEU A 786 -5.69 1.99 -30.67
CA LEU A 786 -4.69 2.46 -29.69
C LEU A 786 -3.90 3.70 -30.10
N MET A 787 -3.55 3.86 -31.38
CA MET A 787 -2.69 4.91 -31.96
C MET A 787 -1.26 4.99 -31.39
N GLU A 788 -1.10 4.78 -30.08
CA GLU A 788 0.12 4.52 -29.34
C GLU A 788 -0.15 3.44 -28.28
N GLU A 789 0.79 2.52 -28.07
CA GLU A 789 0.72 1.50 -27.01
C GLU A 789 2.11 1.28 -26.41
N THR A 790 2.45 2.09 -25.41
CA THR A 790 3.79 2.10 -24.82
C THR A 790 3.96 1.02 -23.75
N ILE A 791 2.91 0.67 -23.00
CA ILE A 791 3.00 -0.24 -21.84
C ILE A 791 3.41 -1.65 -22.27
N SER A 792 2.66 -2.26 -23.19
CA SER A 792 2.91 -3.63 -23.67
C SER A 792 4.20 -3.70 -24.48
N ARG A 793 4.52 -2.63 -25.23
CA ARG A 793 5.77 -2.54 -25.98
C ARG A 793 6.98 -2.47 -25.05
N MET A 794 6.93 -1.65 -24.00
CA MET A 794 7.98 -1.60 -22.97
C MET A 794 8.13 -2.93 -22.22
N ALA A 795 7.06 -3.70 -22.06
CA ALA A 795 7.10 -5.06 -21.49
C ALA A 795 7.73 -6.10 -22.44
N GLY A 796 7.85 -5.78 -23.74
CA GLY A 796 8.50 -6.59 -24.76
C GLY A 796 7.56 -7.19 -25.81
N SER A 797 6.32 -6.70 -25.95
CA SER A 797 5.46 -7.15 -27.06
C SER A 797 6.08 -6.82 -28.43
N GLU A 798 5.96 -7.73 -29.39
CA GLU A 798 6.46 -7.58 -30.77
C GLU A 798 5.33 -7.32 -31.79
N HIS A 799 4.09 -7.14 -31.34
CA HIS A 799 2.92 -7.08 -32.23
C HIS A 799 2.49 -5.67 -32.66
N GLY A 800 3.38 -4.69 -32.49
CA GLY A 800 3.17 -3.29 -32.86
C GLY A 800 2.43 -2.47 -31.80
N SER A 801 2.37 -1.15 -32.01
CA SER A 801 1.79 -0.17 -31.10
C SER A 801 0.45 0.43 -31.57
N ASN A 802 0.05 0.17 -32.81
CA ASN A 802 -1.24 0.59 -33.38
C ASN A 802 -1.72 -0.38 -34.47
N LYS A 803 -3.02 -0.28 -34.79
CA LYS A 803 -3.65 -0.87 -35.98
C LYS A 803 -4.63 0.08 -36.61
N THR A 804 -4.68 0.09 -37.94
CA THR A 804 -5.73 0.77 -38.71
C THR A 804 -7.05 0.00 -38.61
N VAL A 805 -8.15 0.68 -38.91
CA VAL A 805 -9.48 0.06 -39.01
C VAL A 805 -9.51 -1.08 -40.03
N SER A 806 -8.81 -0.93 -41.15
CA SER A 806 -8.71 -1.98 -42.19
C SER A 806 -8.03 -3.23 -41.65
N GLU A 807 -6.93 -3.10 -40.91
CA GLU A 807 -6.23 -4.25 -40.32
C GLU A 807 -7.08 -4.97 -39.26
N LEU A 808 -7.87 -4.22 -38.48
CA LEU A 808 -8.83 -4.84 -37.54
C LEU A 808 -9.93 -5.59 -38.29
N ALA A 809 -10.44 -5.03 -39.40
CA ALA A 809 -11.39 -5.71 -40.28
C ALA A 809 -10.80 -7.02 -40.84
N GLU A 810 -9.57 -7.01 -41.33
CA GLU A 810 -8.88 -8.19 -41.85
C GLU A 810 -8.71 -9.31 -40.81
N ILE A 811 -8.54 -8.98 -39.52
CA ILE A 811 -8.47 -9.97 -38.45
C ILE A 811 -9.78 -10.75 -38.36
N ALA A 812 -10.92 -10.05 -38.31
CA ALA A 812 -12.25 -10.67 -38.19
C ALA A 812 -12.72 -11.33 -39.50
N ASP A 813 -12.44 -10.73 -40.66
CA ASP A 813 -12.74 -11.30 -41.97
C ASP A 813 -12.02 -12.65 -42.17
N GLY A 814 -10.80 -12.77 -41.64
CA GLY A 814 -10.05 -14.04 -41.64
C GLY A 814 -10.71 -15.17 -40.83
N ILE A 815 -11.75 -14.87 -40.05
CA ILE A 815 -12.61 -15.88 -39.41
C ILE A 815 -14.06 -15.86 -39.90
N GLY A 816 -14.35 -15.09 -40.95
CA GLY A 816 -15.68 -15.00 -41.57
C GLY A 816 -16.68 -14.21 -40.73
N ARG A 817 -16.25 -13.25 -39.91
CA ARG A 817 -17.14 -12.39 -39.11
C ARG A 817 -17.05 -10.93 -39.51
N PRO A 818 -18.18 -10.21 -39.62
CA PRO A 818 -18.17 -8.78 -39.91
C PRO A 818 -17.59 -7.98 -38.73
N THR A 819 -17.01 -6.82 -39.03
CA THR A 819 -16.57 -5.87 -38.00
C THR A 819 -17.53 -4.70 -37.85
N ARG A 820 -17.59 -4.15 -36.63
CA ARG A 820 -18.43 -3.00 -36.31
C ARG A 820 -17.75 -2.05 -35.33
N GLN A 821 -17.71 -0.77 -35.67
CA GLN A 821 -17.27 0.25 -34.70
C GLN A 821 -18.33 0.45 -33.62
N ARG A 822 -17.91 0.49 -32.35
CA ARG A 822 -18.75 0.75 -31.17
C ARG A 822 -18.38 2.07 -30.48
N THR A 823 -19.25 2.56 -29.61
CA THR A 823 -18.87 3.52 -28.55
C THR A 823 -18.18 2.81 -27.39
N THR A 824 -17.49 3.56 -26.52
CA THR A 824 -16.81 3.02 -25.33
C THR A 824 -17.75 2.27 -24.39
N ASP A 825 -18.98 2.76 -24.23
CA ASP A 825 -19.97 2.21 -23.32
C ASP A 825 -20.93 1.18 -23.95
N TYR A 826 -20.76 0.89 -25.25
CA TYR A 826 -21.58 -0.05 -26.02
C TYR A 826 -23.07 0.33 -26.13
N ARG A 827 -23.46 1.59 -25.83
CA ARG A 827 -24.88 2.01 -25.80
C ARG A 827 -25.42 2.55 -27.11
N THR A 828 -24.54 2.98 -28.02
CA THR A 828 -24.94 3.66 -29.26
C THR A 828 -24.18 3.13 -30.46
N ASP A 829 -24.90 2.96 -31.57
CA ASP A 829 -24.31 2.61 -32.86
C ASP A 829 -23.60 3.83 -33.46
N ALA A 830 -22.33 3.69 -33.85
CA ALA A 830 -21.56 4.77 -34.50
C ALA A 830 -22.21 5.31 -35.79
N VAL A 831 -23.07 4.51 -36.44
CA VAL A 831 -23.85 4.93 -37.64
C VAL A 831 -24.79 6.10 -37.35
N ALA A 832 -25.23 6.30 -36.10
CA ALA A 832 -26.03 7.46 -35.71
C ALA A 832 -25.20 8.75 -35.54
N LEU A 833 -23.89 8.64 -35.27
CA LEU A 833 -23.01 9.80 -35.08
C LEU A 833 -22.56 10.44 -36.39
N SER A 834 -22.43 9.67 -37.48
CA SER A 834 -22.12 10.22 -38.81
C SER A 834 -23.28 10.98 -39.45
N GLN A 835 -24.52 10.73 -39.02
CA GLN A 835 -25.71 11.47 -39.48
C GLN A 835 -25.99 12.75 -38.68
N ALA A 836 -25.40 12.91 -37.48
CA ALA A 836 -25.54 14.11 -36.66
C ALA A 836 -24.46 15.18 -36.94
N ALA A 837 -23.39 14.81 -37.64
CA ALA A 837 -22.28 15.69 -38.03
C ALA A 837 -22.34 16.14 -39.51
N GLY A 838 -23.44 15.84 -40.21
CA GLY A 838 -23.69 16.23 -41.60
C GLY A 838 -24.44 17.55 -41.74
#